data_AF-A0A8D0GY14-F1
#
_entry.id   AF-A0A8D0GY14-F1
#
_cell.length_a   1.000
_cell.length_b   1.000
_cell.length_c   1.000
_cell.angle_alpha   90.00
_cell.angle_beta   90.00
_cell.angle_gamma   90.00
#
_symmetry.space_group_name_H-M   'P 1'
#
loop_
_entity.id
_entity.type
_entity.pdbx_description
1 polymer ?
#
loop_
_entity_poly.entity_id
_entity_poly.type
_entity_poly.pdbx_seq_one_letter_code
_entity_poly.pdbx_strand_id
1 'polypeptide(L)'
;MFCGSFMIRSLSLVLETFSKIETFGQYPLQVNGYRNLIECLEGAMIEREIEPLPCDQPLPSDQSVKYGQERWFTKLPPVLTFELSRFEFNQSLGQPEKIHSKLEFPQIVYMDRYLYRNRELIQTKRAEIRKLKDQITVLQQKLESYMKYGSGPNRFPLPDMLQYVLEFASTKPPMAAPSPPDSQLTPVQSQVECHVSETPPDSSERVVTQQLSFPTDSEKLVNKPAQSSSSPVDTLGHPTPRIVSEEEVKLVRTCLQRWRNETEQDMQDLKDCITTINQSIEQMYGDARLCQVPYCLHAVLFHEGQANAGHYWAYICDQPRKNWLRYNDISVTESSWEELERESYGGLKNVSAYCLMYINKKLPYFMAEGSDAGTGEFQKEVEALPLELQHYVQEDNWRLEQEVAEWEEEQSHKMAQMEQSTSDSPEFSLGSGQEQPSLCERDVRTLSSVHAGMAKEQTAQAIANLAGAYEKKGVEAALSEAFHEEYSRLYLLAKETPTPHNDPRLQHVLIYLLQNNAPKAVVERTLLEQFADKNLSYDERSISIMKVAQAKLKEISPDDVNMEDYKKWHEDYSLFRKVSVYLLTGLELYQNRKYYEALTYLVYAYQSNMTLLVKGPNRGVDESLIALYRRKCLLRSNDKAATLFESGEEARVAEGVSLLNELIIPCMHLIINSDICKEDLDAVEVMRSRWCSYLGKDMNANVQLKLGELLPRLLDCSAEVIVLKEPPKIRPKSPYDLCSRFAAVMESIHGVSAVTVK
;
A
#
# COMPACT_ATOMS: atom_id res chain seq x y z
N MET A 1 16.41 -20.33 -26.04
CA MET A 1 15.08 -20.42 -25.41
C MET A 1 14.38 -19.06 -25.41
N PHE A 2 15.01 -17.99 -24.90
CA PHE A 2 14.37 -16.68 -24.69
C PHE A 2 14.53 -15.65 -25.83
N CYS A 3 15.48 -15.82 -26.75
CA CYS A 3 15.77 -14.79 -27.76
C CYS A 3 14.99 -14.97 -29.07
N GLY A 4 14.45 -13.87 -29.60
CA GLY A 4 13.78 -13.78 -30.90
C GLY A 4 14.41 -12.73 -31.83
N SER A 5 13.71 -12.39 -32.91
CA SER A 5 14.05 -11.28 -33.80
C SER A 5 12.82 -10.52 -34.31
N PHE A 6 13.01 -9.23 -34.58
CA PHE A 6 12.02 -8.34 -35.18
C PHE A 6 12.66 -7.51 -36.30
N MET A 7 11.82 -6.99 -37.19
CA MET A 7 12.21 -6.07 -38.26
C MET A 7 11.67 -4.68 -37.94
N ILE A 8 12.56 -3.70 -37.95
CA ILE A 8 12.23 -2.27 -37.98
C ILE A 8 12.18 -1.85 -39.44
N ARG A 9 11.12 -1.14 -39.86
CA ARG A 9 11.04 -0.50 -41.18
C ARG A 9 10.73 0.98 -41.04
N SER A 10 11.61 1.81 -41.59
CA SER A 10 11.43 3.25 -41.66
C SER A 10 10.72 3.62 -42.97
N LEU A 11 9.61 4.35 -42.85
CA LEU A 11 8.86 4.92 -43.96
C LEU A 11 9.18 6.41 -44.05
N SER A 12 9.98 6.78 -45.05
CA SER A 12 10.14 8.16 -45.49
C SER A 12 9.27 8.41 -46.71
N LEU A 13 8.76 9.63 -46.85
CA LEU A 13 8.07 10.09 -48.06
C LEU A 13 9.03 10.54 -49.17
N VAL A 14 10.34 10.62 -48.89
CA VAL A 14 11.36 11.23 -49.77
C VAL A 14 12.58 10.34 -50.01
N LEU A 15 12.89 9.42 -49.09
CA LEU A 15 14.05 8.52 -49.16
C LEU A 15 13.66 7.04 -49.26
N GLU A 16 14.60 6.19 -49.68
CA GLU A 16 14.42 4.74 -49.77
C GLU A 16 13.98 4.12 -48.43
N THR A 17 13.06 3.14 -48.46
CA THR A 17 12.56 2.53 -47.23
C THR A 17 13.59 1.60 -46.61
N PHE A 18 14.31 2.09 -45.60
CA PHE A 18 15.26 1.30 -44.81
C PHE A 18 14.55 0.21 -44.01
N SER A 19 15.16 -0.98 -43.94
CA SER A 19 14.70 -2.09 -43.09
C SER A 19 15.89 -2.76 -42.39
N LYS A 20 15.81 -2.88 -41.07
CA LYS A 20 16.81 -3.53 -40.21
C LYS A 20 16.18 -4.69 -39.48
N ILE A 21 16.89 -5.80 -39.33
CA ILE A 21 16.49 -6.91 -38.45
C ILE A 21 17.34 -6.85 -37.18
N GLU A 22 16.70 -6.93 -36.02
CA GLU A 22 17.34 -6.90 -34.71
C GLU A 22 16.92 -8.13 -33.89
N THR A 23 17.81 -8.56 -32.99
CA THR A 23 17.56 -9.65 -32.03
C THR A 23 17.14 -9.08 -30.69
N PHE A 24 16.14 -9.69 -30.03
CA PHE A 24 15.68 -9.29 -28.70
C PHE A 24 15.66 -10.47 -27.73
N GLY A 25 15.76 -10.19 -26.43
CA GLY A 25 15.55 -11.13 -25.34
C GLY A 25 14.18 -10.89 -24.71
N GLN A 26 14.15 -10.12 -23.62
CA GLN A 26 12.93 -9.42 -23.22
C GLN A 26 12.58 -8.31 -24.23
N TYR A 27 11.28 -8.04 -24.41
CA TYR A 27 10.79 -6.93 -25.23
C TYR A 27 10.19 -5.85 -24.32
N PRO A 28 10.78 -4.64 -24.24
CA PRO A 28 10.30 -3.58 -23.35
C PRO A 28 9.02 -2.92 -23.91
N LEU A 29 8.08 -2.63 -23.01
CA LEU A 29 6.81 -1.97 -23.28
C LEU A 29 6.59 -0.82 -22.30
N GLN A 30 6.29 0.37 -22.80
CA GLN A 30 5.89 1.51 -21.97
C GLN A 30 4.46 1.32 -21.48
N VAL A 31 4.22 1.54 -20.19
CA VAL A 31 2.89 1.35 -19.56
C VAL A 31 2.05 2.63 -19.52
N ASN A 32 2.67 3.81 -19.57
CA ASN A 32 1.95 5.07 -19.54
C ASN A 32 1.03 5.24 -20.76
N GLY A 33 -0.16 5.82 -20.55
CA GLY A 33 -1.17 6.05 -21.60
C GLY A 33 -1.95 4.83 -22.08
N TYR A 34 -1.60 3.60 -21.68
CA TYR A 34 -2.23 2.37 -22.16
C TYR A 34 -2.97 1.63 -21.04
N ARG A 35 -4.09 0.96 -21.37
CA ARG A 35 -4.93 0.24 -20.39
C ARG A 35 -4.73 -1.27 -20.41
N ASN A 36 -4.24 -1.82 -21.52
CA ASN A 36 -3.99 -3.25 -21.65
C ASN A 36 -2.77 -3.57 -22.53
N LEU A 37 -2.26 -4.80 -22.40
CA LEU A 37 -1.08 -5.31 -23.11
C LEU A 37 -1.21 -5.24 -24.64
N ILE A 38 -2.43 -5.34 -25.18
CA ILE A 38 -2.67 -5.25 -26.63
C ILE A 38 -2.51 -3.80 -27.11
N GLU A 39 -2.98 -2.82 -26.34
CA GLU A 39 -2.72 -1.39 -26.60
C GLU A 39 -1.22 -1.06 -26.49
N CYS A 40 -0.53 -1.53 -25.43
CA CYS A 40 0.93 -1.39 -25.30
C CYS A 40 1.69 -1.98 -26.50
N LEU A 41 1.32 -3.18 -26.95
CA LEU A 41 1.97 -3.83 -28.08
C LEU A 41 1.69 -3.12 -29.40
N GLU A 42 0.46 -2.70 -29.69
CA GLU A 42 0.17 -1.91 -30.89
C GLU A 42 0.93 -0.57 -30.88
N GLY A 43 1.06 0.10 -29.73
CA GLY A 43 1.90 1.29 -29.56
C GLY A 43 3.38 1.01 -29.82
N ALA A 44 3.94 -0.03 -29.18
CA ALA A 44 5.34 -0.43 -29.34
C ALA A 44 5.70 -1.06 -30.71
N MET A 45 4.70 -1.27 -31.59
CA MET A 45 4.89 -1.68 -32.99
C MET A 45 4.68 -0.53 -33.99
N ILE A 46 4.16 0.62 -33.55
CA ILE A 46 3.86 1.80 -34.40
C ILE A 46 4.44 3.04 -33.73
N GLU A 47 5.75 3.21 -33.89
CA GLU A 47 6.50 4.32 -33.31
C GLU A 47 6.24 5.60 -34.12
N ARG A 48 5.51 6.53 -33.51
CA ARG A 48 5.03 7.75 -34.17
C ARG A 48 6.08 8.85 -34.14
N GLU A 49 6.26 9.49 -35.29
CA GLU A 49 6.83 10.84 -35.48
C GLU A 49 8.03 11.17 -34.60
N ILE A 50 9.20 10.63 -34.99
CA ILE A 50 10.49 11.05 -34.45
C ILE A 50 10.77 12.50 -34.89
N GLU A 51 10.95 13.40 -33.92
CA GLU A 51 11.53 14.72 -34.20
C GLU A 51 12.95 14.54 -34.75
N PRO A 52 13.31 15.20 -35.88
CA PRO A 52 14.63 15.05 -36.46
C PRO A 52 15.71 15.59 -35.51
N LEU A 53 16.73 14.77 -35.24
CA LEU A 53 17.91 15.19 -34.48
C LEU A 53 18.51 16.47 -35.08
N PRO A 54 18.90 17.47 -34.25
CA PRO A 54 19.51 18.70 -34.75
C PRO A 54 20.86 18.37 -35.39
N CYS A 55 20.91 18.44 -36.72
CA CYS A 55 22.14 18.41 -37.49
C CYS A 55 22.62 19.85 -37.70
N ASP A 56 23.91 20.11 -37.48
CA ASP A 56 24.54 21.45 -37.56
C ASP A 56 24.70 22.00 -38.99
N GLN A 57 23.71 21.80 -39.88
CA GLN A 57 23.70 22.37 -41.23
C GLN A 57 22.30 22.90 -41.61
N PRO A 58 22.17 24.19 -42.01
CA PRO A 58 20.90 24.77 -42.37
C PRO A 58 20.45 24.33 -43.77
N LEU A 59 19.41 23.49 -43.81
CA LEU A 59 18.64 23.21 -45.03
C LEU A 59 17.42 24.14 -45.11
N PRO A 60 16.95 24.50 -46.32
CA PRO A 60 15.87 25.47 -46.50
C PRO A 60 14.49 24.95 -46.06
N SER A 61 13.59 25.90 -45.83
CA SER A 61 12.32 25.79 -45.09
C SER A 61 11.23 24.86 -45.66
N ASP A 62 10.29 24.49 -44.77
CA ASP A 62 8.91 24.06 -45.04
C ASP A 62 8.66 22.70 -45.72
N GLN A 63 9.53 21.71 -45.47
CA GLN A 63 9.13 20.30 -45.51
C GLN A 63 9.56 19.55 -44.26
N SER A 64 8.69 19.48 -43.25
CA SER A 64 8.81 18.54 -42.14
C SER A 64 8.55 17.11 -42.64
N VAL A 65 9.61 16.43 -43.09
CA VAL A 65 9.54 15.06 -43.61
C VAL A 65 9.05 14.13 -42.50
N LYS A 66 7.79 13.70 -42.60
CA LYS A 66 7.18 12.76 -41.65
C LYS A 66 7.83 11.38 -41.79
N TYR A 67 8.70 11.03 -40.86
CA TYR A 67 9.24 9.68 -40.70
C TYR A 67 8.35 8.88 -39.75
N GLY A 68 7.80 7.76 -40.23
CA GLY A 68 7.14 6.75 -39.41
C GLY A 68 8.00 5.49 -39.30
N GLN A 69 8.04 4.85 -38.14
CA GLN A 69 8.67 3.53 -38.00
C GLN A 69 7.64 2.47 -37.60
N GLU A 70 7.58 1.39 -38.37
CA GLU A 70 6.82 0.19 -38.00
C GLU A 70 7.78 -0.91 -37.54
N ARG A 71 7.40 -1.65 -36.50
CA ARG A 71 8.11 -2.84 -36.02
C ARG A 71 7.24 -4.08 -36.21
N TRP A 72 7.86 -5.20 -36.60
CA TRP A 72 7.18 -6.46 -36.90
C TRP A 72 8.05 -7.65 -36.47
N PHE A 73 7.51 -8.58 -35.67
CA PHE A 73 8.25 -9.78 -35.27
C PHE A 73 8.51 -10.69 -36.49
N THR A 74 9.77 -11.11 -36.66
CA THR A 74 10.18 -12.07 -37.70
C THR A 74 10.36 -13.48 -37.14
N LYS A 75 10.78 -13.60 -35.87
CA LYS A 75 10.88 -14.87 -35.14
C LYS A 75 10.60 -14.64 -33.65
N LEU A 76 9.61 -15.34 -33.11
CA LEU A 76 9.32 -15.30 -31.68
C LEU A 76 10.10 -16.41 -30.93
N PRO A 77 10.54 -16.17 -29.69
CA PRO A 77 11.14 -17.19 -28.84
C PRO A 77 10.08 -18.16 -28.29
N PRO A 78 10.44 -19.44 -27.99
CA PRO A 78 9.58 -20.36 -27.25
C PRO A 78 9.04 -19.82 -25.92
N VAL A 79 9.86 -19.07 -25.18
CA VAL A 79 9.47 -18.29 -23.99
C VAL A 79 9.66 -16.81 -24.31
N LEU A 80 8.57 -16.05 -24.27
CA LEU A 80 8.48 -14.63 -24.64
C LEU A 80 8.28 -13.79 -23.38
N THR A 81 9.26 -12.93 -23.11
CA THR A 81 9.27 -12.06 -21.92
C THR A 81 8.94 -10.62 -22.32
N PHE A 82 7.97 -10.00 -21.65
CA PHE A 82 7.68 -8.58 -21.76
C PHE A 82 8.12 -7.86 -20.49
N GLU A 83 8.94 -6.83 -20.66
CA GLU A 83 9.34 -5.92 -19.59
C GLU A 83 8.38 -4.73 -19.57
N LEU A 84 7.71 -4.49 -18.44
CA LEU A 84 6.72 -3.44 -18.27
C LEU A 84 7.38 -2.22 -17.64
N SER A 85 7.81 -1.28 -18.49
CA SER A 85 8.41 -0.02 -18.07
C SER A 85 7.37 0.84 -17.35
N ARG A 86 7.52 0.88 -16.01
CA ARG A 86 6.67 1.60 -15.06
C ARG A 86 7.38 2.74 -14.34
N PHE A 87 8.55 3.19 -14.80
CA PHE A 87 9.22 4.36 -14.25
C PHE A 87 9.37 5.43 -15.32
N GLU A 88 8.91 6.64 -15.01
CA GLU A 88 9.11 7.83 -15.84
C GLU A 88 9.72 8.95 -15.00
N PHE A 89 10.56 9.78 -15.61
CA PHE A 89 11.19 10.90 -14.91
C PHE A 89 10.21 12.08 -14.80
N ASN A 90 9.65 12.29 -13.61
CA ASN A 90 8.76 13.42 -13.37
C ASN A 90 9.60 14.71 -13.29
N GLN A 91 9.50 15.55 -14.32
CA GLN A 91 10.27 16.79 -14.43
C GLN A 91 9.94 17.83 -13.35
N SER A 92 8.74 17.82 -12.75
CA SER A 92 8.37 18.77 -11.70
C SER A 92 8.86 18.34 -10.31
N LEU A 93 9.04 17.03 -10.09
CA LEU A 93 9.60 16.46 -8.86
C LEU A 93 11.11 16.19 -8.94
N GLY A 94 11.69 16.17 -10.15
CA GLY A 94 13.11 15.89 -10.39
C GLY A 94 13.53 14.44 -10.09
N GLN A 95 12.59 13.51 -10.06
CA GLN A 95 12.80 12.12 -9.62
C GLN A 95 12.02 11.11 -10.50
N PRO A 96 12.47 9.85 -10.61
CA PRO A 96 11.72 8.79 -11.28
C PRO A 96 10.49 8.39 -10.46
N GLU A 97 9.30 8.59 -11.02
CA GLU A 97 8.01 8.25 -10.43
C GLU A 97 7.51 6.89 -10.96
N LYS A 98 6.80 6.12 -10.12
CA LYS A 98 6.29 4.80 -10.46
C LYS A 98 4.86 4.90 -11.00
N ILE A 99 4.65 4.44 -12.23
CA ILE A 99 3.36 4.46 -12.92
C ILE A 99 2.40 3.45 -12.28
N HIS A 100 1.42 4.00 -11.55
CA HIS A 100 0.36 3.29 -10.83
C HIS A 100 -0.91 3.06 -11.67
N SER A 101 -0.85 3.24 -13.00
CA SER A 101 -1.96 2.87 -13.89
C SER A 101 -2.21 1.36 -13.89
N LYS A 102 -3.49 0.98 -13.87
CA LYS A 102 -3.93 -0.39 -14.13
C LYS A 102 -3.55 -0.76 -15.56
N LEU A 103 -2.90 -1.92 -15.73
CA LEU A 103 -2.62 -2.52 -17.03
C LEU A 103 -3.16 -3.95 -17.04
N GLU A 104 -4.12 -4.23 -17.92
CA GLU A 104 -4.71 -5.56 -18.10
C GLU A 104 -3.88 -6.41 -19.06
N PHE A 105 -3.65 -7.68 -18.75
CA PHE A 105 -2.94 -8.60 -19.62
C PHE A 105 -3.63 -9.97 -19.63
N PRO A 106 -3.89 -10.57 -20.81
CA PRO A 106 -4.66 -11.80 -20.90
C PRO A 106 -3.80 -13.03 -20.56
N GLN A 107 -4.43 -14.07 -20.01
CA GLN A 107 -3.81 -15.38 -19.81
C GLN A 107 -3.34 -16.03 -21.13
N ILE A 108 -3.95 -15.67 -22.27
CA ILE A 108 -3.53 -16.12 -23.61
C ILE A 108 -3.41 -14.92 -24.54
N VAL A 109 -2.23 -14.71 -25.13
CA VAL A 109 -2.00 -13.70 -26.17
C VAL A 109 -1.79 -14.39 -27.52
N TYR A 110 -2.44 -13.88 -28.57
CA TYR A 110 -2.29 -14.38 -29.95
C TYR A 110 -1.35 -13.45 -30.73
N MET A 111 -0.14 -13.92 -30.98
CA MET A 111 0.94 -13.08 -31.51
C MET A 111 0.89 -12.86 -33.03
N ASP A 112 -0.04 -13.51 -33.74
CA ASP A 112 -0.24 -13.35 -35.19
C ASP A 112 -0.36 -11.89 -35.64
N ARG A 113 -0.98 -11.03 -34.83
CA ARG A 113 -1.21 -9.60 -35.11
C ARG A 113 0.09 -8.84 -35.36
N TYR A 114 1.19 -9.31 -34.75
CA TYR A 114 2.49 -8.64 -34.72
C TYR A 114 3.55 -9.35 -35.59
N LEU A 115 3.21 -10.48 -36.22
CA LEU A 115 4.12 -11.24 -37.08
C LEU A 115 4.17 -10.67 -38.50
N TYR A 116 5.38 -10.48 -39.03
CA TYR A 116 5.62 -9.89 -40.35
C TYR A 116 4.86 -10.61 -41.50
N ARG A 117 4.64 -11.93 -41.42
CA ARG A 117 3.89 -12.67 -42.46
C ARG A 117 2.46 -12.14 -42.65
N ASN A 118 1.85 -11.60 -41.60
CA ASN A 118 0.45 -11.16 -41.58
C ASN A 118 0.32 -9.64 -41.85
N ARG A 119 1.44 -8.93 -42.14
CA ARG A 119 1.53 -7.46 -42.22
C ARG A 119 0.37 -6.83 -43.00
N GLU A 120 0.09 -7.32 -44.21
CA GLU A 120 -0.83 -6.67 -45.15
C GLU A 120 -2.29 -6.78 -44.69
N LEU A 121 -2.67 -7.94 -44.12
CA LEU A 121 -3.96 -8.15 -43.48
C LEU A 121 -4.14 -7.24 -42.25
N ILE A 122 -3.07 -7.07 -41.46
CA ILE A 122 -3.09 -6.21 -40.27
C ILE A 122 -3.06 -4.72 -40.64
N GLN A 123 -2.35 -4.30 -41.69
CA GLN A 123 -2.37 -2.93 -42.19
C GLN A 123 -3.76 -2.56 -42.73
N THR A 124 -4.44 -3.48 -43.43
CA THR A 124 -5.84 -3.31 -43.86
C THR A 124 -6.77 -3.15 -42.64
N LYS A 125 -6.70 -4.09 -41.68
CA LYS A 125 -7.51 -4.01 -40.44
C LYS A 125 -7.21 -2.74 -39.63
N ARG A 126 -5.96 -2.34 -39.46
CA ARG A 126 -5.57 -1.07 -38.79
C ARG A 126 -6.15 0.16 -39.47
N ALA A 127 -6.38 0.14 -40.79
CA ALA A 127 -7.05 1.22 -41.50
C ALA A 127 -8.58 1.20 -41.31
N GLU A 128 -9.19 0.01 -41.23
CA GLU A 128 -10.61 -0.18 -40.90
C GLU A 128 -10.90 0.25 -39.44
N ILE A 129 -10.11 -0.20 -38.47
CA ILE A 129 -10.17 0.21 -37.06
C ILE A 129 -10.12 1.74 -36.94
N ARG A 130 -9.25 2.40 -37.72
CA ARG A 130 -9.10 3.86 -37.70
C ARG A 130 -10.41 4.55 -38.09
N LYS A 131 -10.97 4.19 -39.26
CA LYS A 131 -12.26 4.73 -39.75
C LYS A 131 -13.40 4.51 -38.75
N LEU A 132 -13.46 3.33 -38.12
CA LEU A 132 -14.49 3.02 -37.12
C LEU A 132 -14.29 3.82 -35.81
N LYS A 133 -13.05 4.08 -35.39
CA LYS A 133 -12.75 4.98 -34.27
C LYS A 133 -13.10 6.44 -34.61
N ASP A 134 -12.78 6.90 -35.82
CA ASP A 134 -13.14 8.24 -36.31
C ASP A 134 -14.68 8.42 -36.29
N GLN A 135 -15.44 7.39 -36.69
CA GLN A 135 -16.91 7.36 -36.57
C GLN A 135 -17.40 7.37 -35.13
N ILE A 136 -16.79 6.58 -34.22
CA ILE A 136 -17.12 6.63 -32.78
C ILE A 136 -16.93 8.04 -32.23
N THR A 137 -15.84 8.74 -32.57
CA THR A 137 -15.61 10.11 -32.09
C THR A 137 -16.71 11.08 -32.55
N VAL A 138 -17.18 10.98 -33.80
CA VAL A 138 -18.31 11.80 -34.28
C VAL A 138 -19.62 11.47 -33.57
N LEU A 139 -19.91 10.19 -33.34
CA LEU A 139 -21.10 9.76 -32.59
C LEU A 139 -21.06 10.18 -31.12
N GLN A 140 -19.88 10.11 -30.48
CA GLN A 140 -19.66 10.58 -29.11
C GLN A 140 -19.85 12.10 -29.00
N GLN A 141 -19.32 12.89 -29.94
CA GLN A 141 -19.56 14.34 -29.99
C GLN A 141 -21.05 14.66 -30.17
N LYS A 142 -21.77 13.92 -31.02
CA LYS A 142 -23.23 14.09 -31.16
C LYS A 142 -23.95 13.74 -29.86
N LEU A 143 -23.63 12.61 -29.21
CA LEU A 143 -24.24 12.21 -27.94
C LEU A 143 -23.96 13.24 -26.81
N GLU A 144 -22.73 13.74 -26.72
CA GLU A 144 -22.34 14.77 -25.74
C GLU A 144 -23.12 16.08 -25.95
N SER A 145 -23.48 16.43 -27.20
CA SER A 145 -24.31 17.62 -27.47
C SER A 145 -25.74 17.55 -26.89
N TYR A 146 -26.31 16.34 -26.70
CA TYR A 146 -27.57 16.17 -25.98
C TYR A 146 -27.38 16.10 -24.45
N MET A 147 -26.26 15.56 -23.97
CA MET A 147 -25.95 15.45 -22.53
C MET A 147 -25.49 16.78 -21.89
N LYS A 148 -24.82 17.63 -22.67
CA LYS A 148 -24.29 18.94 -22.25
C LYS A 148 -24.95 20.07 -23.06
N TYR A 149 -26.26 20.00 -23.22
CA TYR A 149 -27.03 20.98 -23.97
C TYR A 149 -27.06 22.32 -23.22
N GLY A 150 -27.01 23.42 -23.98
CA GLY A 150 -27.04 24.79 -23.45
C GLY A 150 -26.11 25.74 -24.20
N SER A 151 -26.35 27.04 -24.03
CA SER A 151 -25.50 28.12 -24.57
C SER A 151 -24.70 28.87 -23.49
N GLY A 152 -25.02 28.65 -22.20
CA GLY A 152 -24.28 29.22 -21.07
C GLY A 152 -23.11 28.35 -20.61
N PRO A 153 -22.46 28.71 -19.48
CA PRO A 153 -21.45 27.87 -18.84
C PRO A 153 -22.07 26.57 -18.31
N ASN A 154 -23.12 26.69 -17.48
CA ASN A 154 -23.86 25.56 -16.92
C ASN A 154 -24.64 24.84 -18.04
N ARG A 155 -24.42 23.54 -18.18
CA ARG A 155 -25.00 22.69 -19.24
C ARG A 155 -25.72 21.48 -18.64
N PHE A 156 -26.83 21.09 -19.25
CA PHE A 156 -27.71 20.05 -18.71
C PHE A 156 -28.18 19.07 -19.80
N PRO A 157 -28.61 17.85 -19.45
CA PRO A 157 -29.18 16.93 -20.42
C PRO A 157 -30.50 17.46 -20.99
N LEU A 158 -30.64 17.42 -22.31
CA LEU A 158 -31.84 17.91 -22.99
C LEU A 158 -33.15 17.19 -22.54
N PRO A 159 -33.19 15.86 -22.31
CA PRO A 159 -34.39 15.20 -21.78
C PRO A 159 -34.84 15.74 -20.41
N ASP A 160 -33.89 16.05 -19.53
CA ASP A 160 -34.16 16.52 -18.17
C ASP A 160 -34.72 17.95 -18.20
N MET A 161 -34.14 18.82 -19.04
CA MET A 161 -34.69 20.17 -19.27
C MET A 161 -36.11 20.11 -19.84
N LEU A 162 -36.36 19.21 -20.82
CA LEU A 162 -37.69 19.02 -21.39
C LEU A 162 -38.69 18.49 -20.35
N GLN A 163 -38.25 17.65 -19.41
CA GLN A 163 -39.03 17.20 -18.26
C GLN A 163 -39.35 18.36 -17.30
N TYR A 164 -38.37 19.16 -16.88
CA TYR A 164 -38.61 20.28 -15.96
C TYR A 164 -39.52 21.36 -16.57
N VAL A 165 -39.41 21.65 -17.87
CA VAL A 165 -40.33 22.58 -18.55
C VAL A 165 -41.74 21.98 -18.69
N LEU A 166 -41.85 20.68 -18.93
CA LEU A 166 -43.13 19.94 -18.99
C LEU A 166 -43.83 19.91 -17.62
N GLU A 167 -43.08 19.76 -16.53
CA GLU A 167 -43.54 19.83 -15.15
C GLU A 167 -44.02 21.25 -14.82
N PHE A 168 -43.18 22.27 -15.04
CA PHE A 168 -43.54 23.68 -14.86
C PHE A 168 -44.82 24.04 -15.63
N ALA A 169 -44.92 23.69 -16.92
CA ALA A 169 -46.10 23.92 -17.75
C ALA A 169 -47.34 23.11 -17.33
N SER A 170 -47.18 22.13 -16.44
CA SER A 170 -48.28 21.33 -15.86
C SER A 170 -48.64 21.74 -14.43
N THR A 171 -47.91 22.67 -13.81
CA THR A 171 -48.32 23.30 -12.54
C THR A 171 -49.56 24.17 -12.74
N LYS A 172 -50.47 24.17 -11.76
CA LYS A 172 -51.68 25.02 -11.81
C LYS A 172 -51.34 26.44 -11.33
N PRO A 173 -51.76 27.50 -12.03
CA PRO A 173 -51.65 28.85 -11.50
C PRO A 173 -52.48 29.00 -10.22
N PRO A 174 -52.02 29.80 -9.24
CA PRO A 174 -52.83 30.14 -8.07
C PRO A 174 -54.10 30.89 -8.50
N MET A 175 -55.25 30.50 -7.94
CA MET A 175 -56.53 31.15 -8.25
C MET A 175 -56.50 32.63 -7.86
N ALA A 176 -56.96 33.49 -8.76
CA ALA A 176 -56.95 34.94 -8.55
C ALA A 176 -57.82 35.34 -7.35
N ALA A 177 -57.25 36.12 -6.43
CA ALA A 177 -58.00 36.82 -5.40
C ALA A 177 -58.79 38.01 -6.02
N PRO A 178 -59.94 38.43 -5.43
CA PRO A 178 -60.75 39.50 -6.00
C PRO A 178 -60.04 40.87 -6.01
N SER A 179 -60.32 41.67 -7.04
CA SER A 179 -59.86 43.06 -7.16
C SER A 179 -60.54 44.00 -6.16
N PRO A 180 -59.80 44.92 -5.50
CA PRO A 180 -60.39 46.08 -4.83
C PRO A 180 -60.94 47.11 -5.86
N PRO A 181 -61.85 48.02 -5.45
CA PRO A 181 -62.62 48.87 -6.37
C PRO A 181 -61.91 50.15 -6.85
N ASP A 182 -62.57 50.84 -7.79
CA ASP A 182 -62.13 52.06 -8.49
C ASP A 182 -61.54 53.19 -7.62
N SER A 183 -60.52 53.86 -8.17
CA SER A 183 -60.13 55.24 -7.78
C SER A 183 -59.42 55.99 -8.92
N GLN A 184 -60.24 56.50 -9.85
CA GLN A 184 -60.07 57.70 -10.69
C GLN A 184 -58.65 58.17 -11.12
N LEU A 185 -58.35 57.96 -12.41
CA LEU A 185 -57.71 58.88 -13.37
C LEU A 185 -56.81 60.03 -12.86
N THR A 186 -55.53 60.01 -13.23
CA THR A 186 -54.84 61.15 -13.90
C THR A 186 -53.51 60.70 -14.55
N PRO A 187 -53.07 61.30 -15.68
CA PRO A 187 -51.82 60.92 -16.36
C PRO A 187 -50.67 61.92 -16.17
N VAL A 188 -49.44 61.44 -15.95
CA VAL A 188 -48.18 62.22 -15.99
C VAL A 188 -47.07 61.38 -16.66
N GLN A 189 -46.06 62.02 -17.25
CA GLN A 189 -45.11 61.44 -18.20
C GLN A 189 -43.66 61.34 -17.67
N SER A 190 -42.89 60.41 -18.27
CA SER A 190 -41.46 60.55 -18.65
C SER A 190 -40.35 60.49 -17.58
N GLN A 191 -39.10 60.34 -18.09
CA GLN A 191 -37.77 60.29 -17.44
C GLN A 191 -37.38 58.90 -16.87
N VAL A 192 -36.27 58.22 -17.25
CA VAL A 192 -34.99 58.56 -17.92
C VAL A 192 -34.11 59.50 -17.06
N GLU A 193 -32.92 59.14 -16.56
CA GLU A 193 -31.87 58.27 -17.14
C GLU A 193 -31.00 57.50 -16.09
N CYS A 194 -29.94 56.84 -16.58
CA CYS A 194 -29.02 55.90 -15.94
C CYS A 194 -28.20 56.40 -14.74
N HIS A 195 -27.55 55.45 -14.02
CA HIS A 195 -26.08 55.37 -14.00
C HIS A 195 -25.58 53.93 -13.69
N VAL A 196 -24.28 53.69 -13.90
CA VAL A 196 -23.66 52.37 -14.17
C VAL A 196 -22.60 52.00 -13.12
N SER A 197 -22.35 50.70 -12.92
CA SER A 197 -21.05 50.13 -12.49
C SER A 197 -20.98 48.64 -12.91
N GLU A 198 -19.80 48.12 -13.24
CA GLU A 198 -19.63 46.92 -14.10
C GLU A 198 -18.73 45.81 -13.51
N THR A 199 -19.15 44.54 -13.67
CA THR A 199 -18.31 43.32 -13.85
C THR A 199 -17.40 42.86 -12.67
N PRO A 200 -16.64 41.73 -12.79
CA PRO A 200 -17.07 40.31 -12.87
C PRO A 200 -16.33 39.47 -11.79
N PRO A 201 -16.11 38.12 -11.87
CA PRO A 201 -16.66 37.02 -12.69
C PRO A 201 -17.41 36.00 -11.77
N ASP A 202 -17.34 34.65 -11.75
CA ASP A 202 -16.68 33.58 -12.54
C ASP A 202 -17.43 32.21 -12.39
N SER A 203 -16.80 31.07 -12.74
CA SER A 203 -17.41 29.74 -12.87
C SER A 203 -16.48 28.55 -12.53
N SER A 204 -17.05 27.43 -12.02
CA SER A 204 -16.57 26.03 -11.97
C SER A 204 -17.33 25.32 -10.83
N GLU A 205 -18.34 24.47 -11.03
CA GLU A 205 -18.31 23.11 -11.60
C GLU A 205 -17.28 22.16 -10.96
N ARG A 206 -17.79 21.16 -10.21
CA ARG A 206 -17.07 19.96 -9.78
C ARG A 206 -17.80 18.72 -10.29
N VAL A 207 -17.03 17.76 -10.82
CA VAL A 207 -17.55 16.45 -11.22
C VAL A 207 -17.79 15.57 -9.98
N VAL A 208 -18.95 14.92 -9.92
CA VAL A 208 -19.20 13.78 -9.02
C VAL A 208 -19.78 12.62 -9.82
N THR A 209 -19.01 11.55 -9.93
CA THR A 209 -19.48 10.24 -10.41
C THR A 209 -20.37 9.57 -9.36
N GLN A 210 -21.50 8.99 -9.77
CA GLN A 210 -22.21 8.01 -8.96
C GLN A 210 -22.04 6.61 -9.56
N GLN A 211 -21.57 5.68 -8.74
CA GLN A 211 -21.55 4.25 -9.04
C GLN A 211 -22.87 3.61 -8.58
N LEU A 212 -23.31 2.58 -9.30
CA LEU A 212 -24.44 1.74 -8.90
C LEU A 212 -23.98 0.67 -7.91
N SER A 213 -24.66 0.54 -6.77
CA SER A 213 -24.57 -0.63 -5.89
C SER A 213 -25.86 -0.81 -5.09
N PHE A 214 -26.49 -1.98 -5.23
CA PHE A 214 -27.57 -2.45 -4.36
C PHE A 214 -26.98 -3.15 -3.12
N PRO A 215 -27.73 -3.19 -2.01
CA PRO A 215 -27.78 -4.38 -1.17
C PRO A 215 -29.22 -4.88 -0.98
N THR A 216 -29.33 -6.15 -0.59
CA THR A 216 -30.60 -6.88 -0.42
C THR A 216 -30.87 -7.20 1.05
N ASP A 217 -32.12 -7.61 1.33
CA ASP A 217 -32.59 -8.37 2.49
C ASP A 217 -32.83 -7.69 3.86
N SER A 218 -34.12 -7.43 4.09
CA SER A 218 -34.95 -8.18 5.06
C SER A 218 -34.57 -8.18 6.55
N GLU A 219 -35.32 -7.41 7.34
CA GLU A 219 -36.00 -7.99 8.51
C GLU A 219 -37.40 -7.38 8.75
N LYS A 220 -38.21 -7.99 9.63
CA LYS A 220 -39.68 -7.85 9.62
C LYS A 220 -40.24 -6.99 10.76
N LEU A 221 -41.23 -6.15 10.44
CA LEU A 221 -42.34 -5.90 11.36
C LEU A 221 -43.67 -5.85 10.59
N VAL A 222 -44.74 -6.39 11.20
CA VAL A 222 -46.07 -6.54 10.58
C VAL A 222 -47.02 -5.46 11.09
N ASN A 223 -47.75 -4.79 10.19
CA ASN A 223 -49.16 -4.43 10.45
C ASN A 223 -49.95 -4.04 9.18
N LYS A 224 -51.28 -3.94 9.33
CA LYS A 224 -52.28 -3.79 8.25
C LYS A 224 -52.30 -2.40 7.58
N PRO A 225 -52.89 -2.27 6.38
CA PRO A 225 -52.91 -1.01 5.63
C PRO A 225 -53.82 0.05 6.27
N ALA A 226 -53.34 1.29 6.30
CA ALA A 226 -54.08 2.48 6.67
C ALA A 226 -53.93 3.55 5.57
N GLN A 227 -54.90 4.47 5.48
CA GLN A 227 -54.96 5.48 4.43
C GLN A 227 -53.93 6.59 4.69
N SER A 228 -53.07 6.90 3.71
CA SER A 228 -52.08 7.98 3.79
C SER A 228 -52.72 9.36 3.51
N SER A 229 -53.51 9.87 4.45
CA SER A 229 -54.07 11.22 4.40
C SER A 229 -53.11 12.23 5.04
N SER A 230 -52.14 12.75 4.27
CA SER A 230 -51.29 13.88 4.68
C SER A 230 -50.81 14.68 3.47
N SER A 231 -51.49 15.80 3.20
CA SER A 231 -51.04 16.80 2.21
C SER A 231 -49.87 17.62 2.76
N PRO A 232 -48.79 17.87 1.98
CA PRO A 232 -47.81 18.88 2.33
C PRO A 232 -48.48 20.27 2.41
N VAL A 233 -48.18 21.03 3.46
CA VAL A 233 -48.59 22.43 3.58
C VAL A 233 -47.48 23.28 2.95
N ASP A 234 -47.50 23.42 1.63
CA ASP A 234 -46.57 24.28 0.90
C ASP A 234 -47.01 25.74 0.98
N THR A 235 -46.40 26.50 1.89
CA THR A 235 -46.43 27.97 1.89
C THR A 235 -45.10 28.56 1.42
N LEU A 236 -44.63 28.12 0.24
CA LEU A 236 -43.74 28.89 -0.61
C LEU A 236 -44.31 28.95 -2.04
N GLY A 237 -44.09 30.08 -2.72
CA GLY A 237 -44.65 30.34 -4.03
C GLY A 237 -43.95 29.54 -5.13
N HIS A 238 -44.42 28.33 -5.41
CA HIS A 238 -43.95 27.53 -6.54
C HIS A 238 -44.03 28.32 -7.87
N PRO A 239 -42.99 28.26 -8.72
CA PRO A 239 -43.00 28.94 -10.00
C PRO A 239 -44.10 28.33 -10.88
N THR A 240 -45.10 29.14 -11.21
CA THR A 240 -46.30 28.75 -11.95
C THR A 240 -46.50 29.68 -13.17
N PRO A 241 -46.97 29.16 -14.32
CA PRO A 241 -47.21 29.97 -15.50
C PRO A 241 -48.43 30.86 -15.28
N ARG A 242 -48.26 32.19 -15.40
CA ARG A 242 -49.19 33.18 -14.83
C ARG A 242 -50.56 33.23 -15.52
N ILE A 243 -50.62 33.09 -16.84
CA ILE A 243 -51.84 33.00 -17.65
C ILE A 243 -51.52 32.12 -18.86
N VAL A 244 -52.30 31.05 -19.09
CA VAL A 244 -52.22 30.17 -20.28
C VAL A 244 -53.60 29.58 -20.52
N SER A 245 -54.02 29.39 -21.78
CA SER A 245 -55.25 28.62 -22.07
C SER A 245 -55.03 27.11 -21.94
N GLU A 246 -56.10 26.34 -21.65
CA GLU A 246 -56.00 24.88 -21.55
C GLU A 246 -55.57 24.23 -22.87
N GLU A 247 -55.90 24.85 -24.01
CA GLU A 247 -55.51 24.38 -25.35
C GLU A 247 -54.01 24.59 -25.61
N GLU A 248 -53.45 25.75 -25.23
CA GLU A 248 -52.01 26.01 -25.29
C GLU A 248 -51.23 25.08 -24.35
N VAL A 249 -51.69 24.89 -23.10
CA VAL A 249 -51.06 23.94 -22.16
C VAL A 249 -51.07 22.52 -22.74
N LYS A 250 -52.17 22.10 -23.36
CA LYS A 250 -52.29 20.79 -24.00
C LYS A 250 -51.36 20.65 -25.22
N LEU A 251 -51.24 21.70 -26.03
CA LEU A 251 -50.33 21.74 -27.19
C LEU A 251 -48.87 21.66 -26.73
N VAL A 252 -48.45 22.54 -25.81
CA VAL A 252 -47.10 22.59 -25.24
C VAL A 252 -46.73 21.25 -24.58
N ARG A 253 -47.62 20.67 -23.77
CA ARG A 253 -47.46 19.33 -23.19
C ARG A 253 -47.19 18.27 -24.26
N THR A 254 -48.00 18.25 -25.32
CA THR A 254 -47.88 17.27 -26.41
C THR A 254 -46.57 17.42 -27.16
N CYS A 255 -46.14 18.66 -27.46
CA CYS A 255 -44.87 18.94 -28.14
C CYS A 255 -43.66 18.57 -27.27
N LEU A 256 -43.65 18.97 -25.98
CA LEU A 256 -42.55 18.66 -25.06
C LEU A 256 -42.43 17.15 -24.80
N GLN A 257 -43.54 16.45 -24.57
CA GLN A 257 -43.52 14.98 -24.41
C GLN A 257 -43.03 14.28 -25.68
N ARG A 258 -43.45 14.75 -26.87
CA ARG A 258 -42.95 14.23 -28.14
C ARG A 258 -41.44 14.44 -28.28
N TRP A 259 -40.95 15.68 -28.12
CA TRP A 259 -39.53 15.99 -28.26
C TRP A 259 -38.66 15.30 -27.20
N ARG A 260 -39.18 15.11 -25.98
CA ARG A 260 -38.52 14.36 -24.91
C ARG A 260 -38.30 12.90 -25.35
N ASN A 261 -39.35 12.25 -25.84
CA ASN A 261 -39.27 10.86 -26.31
C ASN A 261 -38.41 10.72 -27.57
N GLU A 262 -38.49 11.66 -28.52
CA GLU A 262 -37.62 11.71 -29.71
C GLU A 262 -36.15 11.89 -29.30
N THR A 263 -35.86 12.73 -28.30
CA THR A 263 -34.50 12.96 -27.78
C THR A 263 -33.96 11.74 -27.03
N GLU A 264 -34.77 11.09 -26.20
CA GLU A 264 -34.38 9.87 -25.49
C GLU A 264 -34.09 8.72 -26.47
N GLN A 265 -34.88 8.57 -27.53
CA GLN A 265 -34.61 7.60 -28.59
C GLN A 265 -33.33 7.94 -29.37
N ASP A 266 -33.16 9.19 -29.81
CA ASP A 266 -31.92 9.67 -30.47
C ASP A 266 -30.67 9.37 -29.61
N MET A 267 -30.75 9.61 -28.30
CA MET A 267 -29.66 9.34 -27.36
C MET A 267 -29.42 7.84 -27.12
N GLN A 268 -30.46 7.01 -27.21
CA GLN A 268 -30.33 5.56 -27.08
C GLN A 268 -29.76 4.93 -28.35
N ASP A 269 -30.29 5.29 -29.53
CA ASP A 269 -29.79 4.86 -30.83
C ASP A 269 -28.31 5.21 -31.02
N LEU A 270 -27.87 6.38 -30.53
CA LEU A 270 -26.46 6.78 -30.55
C LEU A 270 -25.58 5.91 -29.63
N LYS A 271 -26.05 5.56 -28.43
CA LYS A 271 -25.33 4.62 -27.55
C LYS A 271 -25.22 3.25 -28.20
N ASP A 272 -26.31 2.75 -28.78
CA ASP A 272 -26.36 1.41 -29.38
C ASP A 272 -25.56 1.33 -30.69
N CYS A 273 -25.45 2.42 -31.46
CA CYS A 273 -24.48 2.53 -32.54
C CYS A 273 -23.02 2.48 -32.01
N ILE A 274 -22.71 3.21 -30.93
CA ILE A 274 -21.37 3.24 -30.34
C ILE A 274 -20.98 1.86 -29.78
N THR A 275 -21.88 1.15 -29.08
CA THR A 275 -21.60 -0.20 -28.58
C THR A 275 -21.42 -1.20 -29.72
N THR A 276 -22.27 -1.15 -30.75
CA THR A 276 -22.16 -2.00 -31.95
C THR A 276 -20.81 -1.82 -32.67
N ILE A 277 -20.34 -0.57 -32.84
CA ILE A 277 -19.05 -0.33 -33.51
C ILE A 277 -17.88 -0.79 -32.62
N ASN A 278 -17.94 -0.61 -31.30
CA ASN A 278 -16.91 -1.14 -30.39
C ASN A 278 -16.85 -2.69 -30.42
N GLN A 279 -17.99 -3.38 -30.40
CA GLN A 279 -18.04 -4.84 -30.56
C GLN A 279 -17.45 -5.28 -31.92
N SER A 280 -17.73 -4.54 -33.00
CA SER A 280 -17.11 -4.80 -34.31
C SER A 280 -15.59 -4.57 -34.32
N ILE A 281 -15.07 -3.65 -33.50
CA ILE A 281 -13.63 -3.40 -33.33
C ILE A 281 -12.96 -4.55 -32.56
N GLU A 282 -13.60 -5.06 -31.51
CA GLU A 282 -13.11 -6.21 -30.73
C GLU A 282 -13.08 -7.50 -31.57
N GLN A 283 -14.17 -7.77 -32.30
CA GLN A 283 -14.30 -8.96 -33.14
C GLN A 283 -13.36 -8.97 -34.35
N MET A 284 -12.87 -7.81 -34.81
CA MET A 284 -12.00 -7.71 -36.00
C MET A 284 -10.71 -8.54 -35.92
N TYR A 285 -10.20 -8.84 -34.72
CA TYR A 285 -9.02 -9.68 -34.49
C TYR A 285 -9.36 -11.11 -34.02
N GLY A 286 -10.64 -11.50 -33.97
CA GLY A 286 -11.12 -12.86 -33.68
C GLY A 286 -11.14 -13.80 -34.90
N ASP A 287 -10.64 -13.34 -36.05
CA ASP A 287 -10.46 -14.15 -37.26
C ASP A 287 -9.56 -15.38 -36.96
N ALA A 288 -10.01 -16.59 -37.29
CA ALA A 288 -9.28 -17.82 -37.05
C ALA A 288 -7.87 -17.85 -37.67
N ARG A 289 -7.59 -17.02 -38.70
CA ARG A 289 -6.25 -16.81 -39.29
C ARG A 289 -5.28 -16.06 -38.37
N LEU A 290 -5.80 -15.32 -37.40
CA LEU A 290 -5.08 -14.51 -36.41
C LEU A 290 -5.12 -15.12 -34.99
N CYS A 291 -5.63 -16.34 -34.85
CA CYS A 291 -5.61 -17.15 -33.62
C CYS A 291 -4.70 -18.38 -33.76
N GLN A 292 -3.63 -18.29 -34.56
CA GLN A 292 -2.78 -19.41 -34.95
C GLN A 292 -1.49 -19.55 -34.13
N VAL A 293 -1.07 -18.51 -33.41
CA VAL A 293 0.15 -18.46 -32.58
C VAL A 293 -0.21 -18.06 -31.14
N PRO A 294 -0.86 -18.96 -30.38
CA PRO A 294 -1.18 -18.75 -28.96
C PRO A 294 0.07 -18.86 -28.06
N TYR A 295 0.17 -17.91 -27.14
CA TYR A 295 1.14 -17.88 -26.05
C TYR A 295 0.38 -17.82 -24.73
N CYS A 296 0.58 -18.81 -23.86
CA CYS A 296 0.00 -18.88 -22.51
C CYS A 296 0.89 -18.10 -21.53
N LEU A 297 0.29 -17.30 -20.65
CA LEU A 297 0.98 -16.67 -19.54
C LEU A 297 1.41 -17.76 -18.55
N HIS A 298 2.70 -17.81 -18.24
CA HIS A 298 3.27 -18.79 -17.32
C HIS A 298 3.73 -18.15 -16.01
N ALA A 299 4.31 -16.96 -16.05
CA ALA A 299 4.71 -16.24 -14.84
C ALA A 299 4.51 -14.73 -14.93
N VAL A 300 4.28 -14.10 -13.78
CA VAL A 300 4.16 -12.65 -13.59
C VAL A 300 4.99 -12.27 -12.39
N LEU A 301 5.94 -11.35 -12.58
CA LEU A 301 6.82 -10.88 -11.52
C LEU A 301 6.38 -9.49 -11.05
N PHE A 302 6.27 -9.35 -9.74
CA PHE A 302 5.76 -8.17 -9.05
C PHE A 302 6.87 -7.45 -8.29
N HIS A 303 6.69 -6.13 -8.15
CA HIS A 303 7.55 -5.26 -7.36
C HIS A 303 6.71 -4.29 -6.53
N GLU A 304 6.94 -4.26 -5.21
CA GLU A 304 6.40 -3.27 -4.27
C GLU A 304 7.51 -2.37 -3.74
N GLY A 305 7.42 -1.05 -3.97
CA GLY A 305 8.46 -0.11 -3.55
C GLY A 305 8.93 0.84 -4.65
N GLN A 306 10.08 1.48 -4.38
CA GLN A 306 10.71 2.53 -5.18
C GLN A 306 11.75 1.95 -6.15
N ALA A 307 12.19 2.73 -7.14
CA ALA A 307 13.13 2.29 -8.18
C ALA A 307 14.42 1.62 -7.63
N ASN A 308 14.92 2.09 -6.49
CA ASN A 308 16.19 1.63 -5.91
C ASN A 308 16.01 0.57 -4.80
N ALA A 309 14.79 0.35 -4.30
CA ALA A 309 14.53 -0.53 -3.16
C ALA A 309 13.05 -0.91 -3.06
N GLY A 310 12.78 -2.21 -2.94
CA GLY A 310 11.43 -2.75 -2.79
C GLY A 310 11.44 -4.27 -2.62
N HIS A 311 10.25 -4.83 -2.41
CA HIS A 311 10.01 -6.27 -2.28
C HIS A 311 9.58 -6.88 -3.62
N TYR A 312 9.97 -8.14 -3.85
CA TYR A 312 9.77 -8.84 -5.13
C TYR A 312 9.19 -10.23 -4.90
N TRP A 313 8.20 -10.61 -5.71
CA TRP A 313 7.62 -11.96 -5.72
C TRP A 313 7.14 -12.34 -7.11
N ALA A 314 6.86 -13.63 -7.32
CA ALA A 314 6.31 -14.13 -8.57
C ALA A 314 4.99 -14.85 -8.35
N TYR A 315 4.11 -14.77 -9.34
CA TYR A 315 3.08 -15.79 -9.55
C TYR A 315 3.50 -16.65 -10.72
N ILE A 316 3.42 -17.97 -10.58
CA ILE A 316 3.73 -18.94 -11.62
C ILE A 316 2.55 -19.90 -11.75
N CYS A 317 2.11 -20.15 -12.97
CA CYS A 317 1.03 -21.10 -13.25
C CYS A 317 1.62 -22.51 -13.44
N ASP A 318 1.28 -23.39 -12.50
CA ASP A 318 1.60 -24.81 -12.53
C ASP A 318 0.77 -25.49 -13.62
N GLN A 319 1.39 -25.83 -14.76
CA GLN A 319 0.64 -26.26 -15.95
C GLN A 319 -0.06 -27.63 -15.81
N PRO A 320 0.48 -28.65 -15.12
CA PRO A 320 -0.22 -29.90 -14.87
C PRO A 320 -1.52 -29.72 -14.06
N ARG A 321 -1.52 -28.89 -13.02
CA ARG A 321 -2.69 -28.66 -12.15
C ARG A 321 -3.58 -27.50 -12.62
N LYS A 322 -3.04 -26.61 -13.45
CA LYS A 322 -3.64 -25.34 -13.92
C LYS A 322 -3.96 -24.34 -12.79
N ASN A 323 -3.32 -24.51 -11.64
CA ASN A 323 -3.39 -23.58 -10.50
C ASN A 323 -2.35 -22.46 -10.63
N TRP A 324 -2.59 -21.33 -9.97
CA TRP A 324 -1.59 -20.29 -9.77
C TRP A 324 -0.93 -20.47 -8.40
N LEU A 325 0.40 -20.43 -8.37
CA LEU A 325 1.20 -20.49 -7.17
C LEU A 325 1.91 -19.15 -6.98
N ARG A 326 1.76 -18.56 -5.80
CA ARG A 326 2.47 -17.35 -5.38
C ARG A 326 3.78 -17.76 -4.68
N TYR A 327 4.91 -17.40 -5.27
CA TYR A 327 6.25 -17.61 -4.74
C TYR A 327 6.75 -16.30 -4.13
N ASN A 328 6.75 -16.23 -2.79
CA ASN A 328 7.08 -15.05 -2.01
C ASN A 328 8.10 -15.40 -0.91
N ASP A 329 9.39 -15.27 -1.24
CA ASP A 329 10.52 -15.79 -0.46
C ASP A 329 10.32 -17.26 -0.04
N ILE A 330 10.29 -17.53 1.27
CA ILE A 330 10.06 -18.85 1.86
C ILE A 330 8.62 -19.35 1.76
N SER A 331 7.68 -18.48 1.36
CA SER A 331 6.24 -18.79 1.32
C SER A 331 5.80 -19.09 -0.11
N VAL A 332 5.50 -20.37 -0.39
CA VAL A 332 4.79 -20.78 -1.60
C VAL A 332 3.34 -21.08 -1.23
N THR A 333 2.38 -20.36 -1.79
CA THR A 333 0.95 -20.54 -1.50
C THR A 333 0.15 -20.72 -2.79
N GLU A 334 -0.87 -21.57 -2.76
CA GLU A 334 -1.89 -21.55 -3.81
C GLU A 334 -2.61 -20.19 -3.84
N SER A 335 -3.05 -19.79 -5.03
CA SER A 335 -3.74 -18.52 -5.28
C SER A 335 -4.55 -18.62 -6.57
N SER A 336 -5.43 -17.65 -6.83
CA SER A 336 -6.30 -17.64 -8.01
C SER A 336 -5.91 -16.57 -9.03
N TRP A 337 -6.45 -16.66 -10.25
CA TRP A 337 -6.27 -15.62 -11.26
C TRP A 337 -6.76 -14.26 -10.77
N GLU A 338 -7.90 -14.23 -10.08
CA GLU A 338 -8.53 -13.03 -9.54
C GLU A 338 -7.69 -12.37 -8.43
N GLU A 339 -6.79 -13.12 -7.78
CA GLU A 339 -5.83 -12.57 -6.82
C GLU A 339 -4.63 -11.91 -7.51
N LEU A 340 -4.06 -12.60 -8.51
CA LEU A 340 -3.00 -12.11 -9.36
C LEU A 340 -3.43 -10.84 -10.10
N GLU A 341 -4.65 -10.84 -10.67
CA GLU A 341 -5.22 -9.68 -11.34
C GLU A 341 -5.46 -8.53 -10.36
N ARG A 342 -5.94 -8.83 -9.14
CA ARG A 342 -6.13 -7.85 -8.06
C ARG A 342 -4.82 -7.22 -7.56
N GLU A 343 -3.72 -7.96 -7.48
CA GLU A 343 -2.39 -7.38 -7.22
C GLU A 343 -1.80 -6.66 -8.44
N SER A 344 -2.29 -6.94 -9.66
CA SER A 344 -1.94 -6.22 -10.90
C SER A 344 -2.63 -4.86 -11.03
N TYR A 345 -3.72 -4.63 -10.28
CA TYR A 345 -4.41 -3.35 -10.15
C TYR A 345 -3.60 -2.38 -9.26
N GLY A 346 -2.43 -1.96 -9.74
CA GLY A 346 -1.39 -1.24 -8.99
C GLY A 346 -1.68 0.21 -8.57
N GLY A 347 -2.91 0.49 -8.10
CA GLY A 347 -3.34 1.77 -7.52
C GLY A 347 -3.95 1.66 -6.11
N LEU A 348 -4.13 0.45 -5.56
CA LEU A 348 -4.62 0.22 -4.18
C LEU A 348 -3.51 -0.14 -3.17
N LYS A 349 -2.34 -0.52 -3.68
CA LYS A 349 -1.10 -0.82 -2.95
C LYS A 349 0.06 -0.40 -3.85
N ASN A 350 1.28 -0.22 -3.32
CA ASN A 350 2.45 0.27 -4.10
C ASN A 350 3.08 -0.83 -5.00
N VAL A 351 2.26 -1.83 -5.34
CA VAL A 351 2.55 -3.09 -6.02
C VAL A 351 2.29 -2.93 -7.50
N SER A 352 3.13 -3.51 -8.35
CA SER A 352 2.83 -3.62 -9.78
C SER A 352 3.58 -4.77 -10.43
N ALA A 353 2.94 -5.47 -11.36
CA ALA A 353 3.63 -6.36 -12.30
C ALA A 353 4.63 -5.54 -13.15
N TYR A 354 5.89 -5.97 -13.18
CA TYR A 354 6.97 -5.35 -13.96
C TYR A 354 7.51 -6.26 -15.07
N CYS A 355 7.22 -7.56 -15.02
CA CYS A 355 7.63 -8.52 -16.04
C CYS A 355 6.55 -9.59 -16.25
N LEU A 356 6.23 -9.90 -17.51
CA LEU A 356 5.30 -10.95 -17.92
C LEU A 356 6.05 -12.01 -18.72
N MET A 357 5.92 -13.28 -18.36
CA MET A 357 6.55 -14.40 -19.06
C MET A 357 5.49 -15.30 -19.68
N TYR A 358 5.48 -15.36 -21.01
CA TYR A 358 4.57 -16.18 -21.79
C TYR A 358 5.30 -17.35 -22.46
N ILE A 359 4.67 -18.51 -22.58
CA ILE A 359 5.22 -19.69 -23.27
C ILE A 359 4.31 -20.08 -24.45
N ASN A 360 4.91 -20.44 -25.58
CA ASN A 360 4.19 -20.86 -26.78
C ASN A 360 3.40 -22.17 -26.55
N LYS A 361 2.07 -22.13 -26.69
CA LYS A 361 1.20 -23.29 -26.41
C LYS A 361 1.38 -24.46 -27.40
N LYS A 362 2.13 -24.29 -28.49
CA LYS A 362 2.45 -25.37 -29.44
C LYS A 362 3.67 -26.21 -29.06
N LEU A 363 4.32 -25.94 -27.92
CA LEU A 363 5.39 -26.78 -27.40
C LEU A 363 4.82 -28.10 -26.84
N PRO A 364 5.53 -29.25 -26.98
CA PRO A 364 5.03 -30.55 -26.51
C PRO A 364 4.62 -30.61 -25.04
N TYR A 365 5.24 -29.78 -24.19
CA TYR A 365 4.89 -29.59 -22.78
C TYR A 365 3.39 -29.29 -22.54
N PHE A 366 2.76 -28.51 -23.43
CA PHE A 366 1.32 -28.20 -23.37
C PHE A 366 0.42 -29.24 -24.07
N MET A 367 1.02 -30.23 -24.75
CA MET A 367 0.29 -31.32 -25.42
C MET A 367 0.31 -32.62 -24.61
N ALA A 368 0.96 -32.62 -23.44
CA ALA A 368 0.97 -33.71 -22.47
C ALA A 368 -0.17 -33.61 -21.43
N GLU A 369 -1.23 -32.83 -21.69
CA GLU A 369 -2.42 -32.77 -20.85
C GLU A 369 -3.12 -34.16 -20.81
N GLY A 370 -2.79 -35.00 -19.81
CA GLY A 370 -3.42 -36.31 -19.65
C GLY A 370 -2.75 -37.32 -18.71
N SER A 371 -1.51 -37.13 -18.22
CA SER A 371 -0.95 -37.97 -17.15
C SER A 371 -1.42 -37.53 -15.77
N ASP A 372 -1.65 -38.50 -14.89
CA ASP A 372 -2.02 -38.27 -13.48
C ASP A 372 -0.78 -37.86 -12.66
N ALA A 373 -0.39 -36.60 -12.80
CA ALA A 373 0.82 -35.98 -12.23
C ALA A 373 0.75 -35.72 -10.71
N GLY A 374 -0.02 -36.51 -9.97
CA GLY A 374 -0.35 -36.25 -8.56
C GLY A 374 0.83 -36.32 -7.59
N THR A 375 1.75 -37.29 -7.79
CA THR A 375 2.88 -37.56 -6.87
C THR A 375 4.07 -38.25 -7.54
N GLY A 376 3.81 -39.18 -8.46
CA GLY A 376 4.83 -40.03 -9.09
C GLY A 376 5.62 -39.40 -10.24
N GLU A 377 5.58 -38.08 -10.43
CA GLU A 377 6.42 -37.37 -11.41
C GLU A 377 7.63 -36.70 -10.72
N PHE A 378 7.45 -36.02 -9.58
CA PHE A 378 8.56 -35.47 -8.77
C PHE A 378 9.63 -36.53 -8.44
N GLN A 379 9.20 -37.72 -7.99
CA GLN A 379 10.11 -38.83 -7.71
C GLN A 379 10.94 -39.24 -8.95
N LYS A 380 10.33 -39.24 -10.14
CA LYS A 380 11.03 -39.55 -11.41
C LYS A 380 11.95 -38.44 -11.85
N GLU A 381 11.64 -37.18 -11.56
CA GLU A 381 12.53 -36.05 -11.82
C GLU A 381 13.77 -36.09 -10.93
N VAL A 382 13.61 -36.42 -9.64
CA VAL A 382 14.73 -36.67 -8.71
C VAL A 382 15.56 -37.88 -9.17
N GLU A 383 14.92 -38.99 -9.55
CA GLU A 383 15.59 -40.18 -10.13
C GLU A 383 16.25 -39.91 -11.49
N ALA A 384 15.91 -38.81 -12.18
CA ALA A 384 16.53 -38.37 -13.43
C ALA A 384 17.69 -37.37 -13.24
N LEU A 385 17.97 -36.91 -12.00
CA LEU A 385 19.14 -36.09 -11.70
C LEU A 385 20.45 -36.88 -11.86
N PRO A 386 21.59 -36.21 -12.12
CA PRO A 386 22.92 -36.81 -11.96
C PRO A 386 23.11 -37.43 -10.58
N LEU A 387 23.85 -38.54 -10.49
CA LEU A 387 24.02 -39.32 -9.25
C LEU A 387 24.62 -38.49 -8.10
N GLU A 388 25.48 -37.53 -8.42
CA GLU A 388 26.09 -36.60 -7.48
C GLU A 388 25.05 -35.67 -6.83
N LEU A 389 24.04 -35.25 -7.60
CA LEU A 389 22.93 -34.45 -7.10
C LEU A 389 21.87 -35.31 -6.39
N GLN A 390 21.65 -36.55 -6.83
CA GLN A 390 20.82 -37.51 -6.10
C GLN A 390 21.38 -37.78 -4.69
N HIS A 391 22.69 -38.05 -4.58
CA HIS A 391 23.34 -38.25 -3.28
C HIS A 391 23.25 -37.00 -2.41
N TYR A 392 23.48 -35.80 -2.97
CA TYR A 392 23.36 -34.55 -2.21
C TYR A 392 21.95 -34.34 -1.67
N VAL A 393 20.90 -34.55 -2.48
CA VAL A 393 19.50 -34.43 -2.05
C VAL A 393 19.13 -35.51 -1.02
N GLN A 394 19.62 -36.74 -1.18
CA GLN A 394 19.40 -37.81 -0.20
C GLN A 394 20.09 -37.51 1.15
N GLU A 395 21.31 -36.97 1.13
CA GLU A 395 22.04 -36.59 2.34
C GLU A 395 21.38 -35.41 3.07
N ASP A 396 20.90 -34.40 2.33
CA ASP A 396 20.22 -33.24 2.90
C ASP A 396 18.83 -33.60 3.47
N ASN A 397 18.06 -34.41 2.75
CA ASN A 397 16.79 -34.96 3.25
C ASN A 397 17.00 -35.82 4.51
N TRP A 398 18.02 -36.68 4.54
CA TRP A 398 18.33 -37.50 5.71
C TRP A 398 18.73 -36.65 6.92
N ARG A 399 19.48 -35.55 6.73
CA ARG A 399 19.77 -34.59 7.80
C ARG A 399 18.49 -33.93 8.32
N LEU A 400 17.55 -33.57 7.45
CA LEU A 400 16.25 -33.04 7.85
C LEU A 400 15.42 -34.08 8.63
N GLU A 401 15.44 -35.36 8.24
CA GLU A 401 14.84 -36.46 8.99
C GLU A 401 15.49 -36.61 10.39
N GLN A 402 16.81 -36.43 10.52
CA GLN A 402 17.47 -36.38 11.83
C GLN A 402 17.04 -35.17 12.66
N GLU A 403 16.98 -33.96 12.08
CA GLU A 403 16.53 -32.76 12.81
C GLU A 403 15.08 -32.89 13.30
N VAL A 404 14.21 -33.57 12.54
CA VAL A 404 12.84 -33.90 12.98
C VAL A 404 12.84 -34.97 14.08
N ALA A 405 13.62 -36.05 13.95
CA ALA A 405 13.69 -37.10 14.96
C ALA A 405 14.25 -36.60 16.31
N GLU A 406 15.33 -35.81 16.30
CA GLU A 406 15.87 -35.14 17.49
C GLU A 406 14.81 -34.21 18.13
N TRP A 407 14.03 -33.50 17.31
CA TRP A 407 12.94 -32.63 17.80
C TRP A 407 11.77 -33.42 18.41
N GLU A 408 11.39 -34.57 17.83
CA GLU A 408 10.34 -35.46 18.34
C GLU A 408 10.74 -36.16 19.64
N GLU A 409 12.00 -36.61 19.76
CA GLU A 409 12.56 -37.09 21.03
C GLU A 409 12.56 -35.97 22.09
N GLU A 410 13.00 -34.77 21.73
CA GLU A 410 12.95 -33.62 22.63
C GLU A 410 11.53 -33.18 23.01
N GLN A 411 10.48 -33.41 22.21
CA GLN A 411 9.09 -33.18 22.65
C GLN A 411 8.60 -34.33 23.53
N SER A 412 8.90 -35.58 23.17
CA SER A 412 8.48 -36.77 23.92
C SER A 412 9.01 -36.76 25.36
N HIS A 413 10.26 -36.32 25.57
CA HIS A 413 10.82 -36.14 26.90
C HIS A 413 10.11 -35.04 27.73
N LYS A 414 9.67 -33.94 27.10
CA LYS A 414 8.88 -32.89 27.77
C LYS A 414 7.50 -33.40 28.17
N MET A 415 6.83 -34.14 27.28
CA MET A 415 5.51 -34.74 27.59
C MET A 415 5.60 -35.76 28.72
N ALA A 416 6.60 -36.64 28.72
CA ALA A 416 6.79 -37.63 29.78
C ALA A 416 7.05 -37.01 31.17
N GLN A 417 7.78 -35.88 31.24
CA GLN A 417 7.96 -35.10 32.47
C GLN A 417 6.65 -34.45 32.95
N MET A 418 5.78 -34.07 32.01
CA MET A 418 4.47 -33.47 32.28
C MET A 418 3.42 -34.51 32.71
N GLU A 419 3.54 -35.78 32.28
CA GLU A 419 2.70 -36.87 32.80
C GLU A 419 3.13 -37.33 34.19
N GLN A 420 4.45 -37.47 34.46
CA GLN A 420 4.97 -37.88 35.76
C GLN A 420 4.65 -36.91 36.91
N SER A 421 4.25 -35.67 36.61
CA SER A 421 3.81 -34.68 37.59
C SER A 421 2.29 -34.74 37.92
N THR A 422 1.55 -35.73 37.40
CA THR A 422 0.09 -35.86 37.60
C THR A 422 -0.37 -37.04 38.47
N SER A 423 0.53 -37.85 39.03
CA SER A 423 0.16 -39.10 39.73
C SER A 423 -0.23 -38.98 41.21
N ASP A 424 -0.30 -37.78 41.79
CA ASP A 424 -0.55 -37.54 43.24
C ASP A 424 -1.69 -36.54 43.51
N SER A 425 -2.95 -36.94 43.31
CA SER A 425 -4.12 -36.55 44.16
C SER A 425 -5.47 -37.10 43.60
N PRO A 426 -6.51 -37.28 44.44
CA PRO A 426 -7.74 -37.98 44.04
C PRO A 426 -8.93 -37.08 43.61
N GLU A 427 -9.83 -37.70 42.84
CA GLU A 427 -11.23 -37.36 42.52
C GLU A 427 -11.79 -35.95 42.82
N PHE A 428 -12.24 -35.26 41.77
CA PHE A 428 -13.66 -34.85 41.66
C PHE A 428 -14.08 -34.64 40.19
N SER A 429 -15.33 -34.98 39.86
CA SER A 429 -15.97 -34.72 38.54
C SER A 429 -16.92 -33.50 38.64
N LEU A 430 -17.54 -32.90 37.61
CA LEU A 430 -17.67 -33.22 36.18
C LEU A 430 -18.06 -31.90 35.45
N GLY A 431 -17.58 -31.62 34.23
CA GLY A 431 -18.05 -30.45 33.46
C GLY A 431 -17.49 -30.42 32.03
N SER A 432 -18.30 -30.81 31.04
CA SER A 432 -17.86 -30.97 29.65
C SER A 432 -18.11 -29.73 28.78
N GLY A 433 -17.06 -29.25 28.11
CA GLY A 433 -17.14 -28.38 26.93
C GLY A 433 -16.07 -28.82 25.92
N GLN A 434 -16.45 -29.04 24.65
CA GLN A 434 -15.52 -29.45 23.60
C GLN A 434 -15.05 -28.25 22.79
N GLU A 435 -13.77 -27.90 22.91
CA GLU A 435 -13.05 -27.15 21.86
C GLU A 435 -11.71 -27.86 21.59
N GLN A 436 -11.31 -27.95 20.31
CA GLN A 436 -10.08 -28.61 19.91
C GLN A 436 -8.90 -27.63 19.96
N PRO A 437 -7.73 -28.01 20.50
CA PRO A 437 -6.53 -27.20 20.36
C PRO A 437 -6.04 -27.22 18.91
N SER A 438 -6.04 -26.06 18.26
CA SER A 438 -5.55 -25.89 16.88
C SER A 438 -4.02 -26.00 16.82
N LEU A 439 -3.51 -26.91 16.00
CA LEU A 439 -2.08 -27.08 15.74
C LEU A 439 -1.47 -25.82 15.07
N CYS A 440 -0.69 -25.04 15.81
CA CYS A 440 0.09 -23.93 15.25
C CYS A 440 1.34 -23.58 16.10
N GLU A 441 2.26 -24.52 16.26
CA GLU A 441 3.65 -24.22 16.63
C GLU A 441 4.61 -24.68 15.52
N ARG A 442 5.12 -23.73 14.73
CA ARG A 442 6.25 -23.95 13.81
C ARG A 442 7.28 -22.83 13.98
N ASP A 443 8.41 -23.22 14.57
CA ASP A 443 9.71 -22.54 14.57
C ASP A 443 9.72 -21.02 14.84
N VAL A 444 9.17 -20.62 15.99
CA VAL A 444 9.46 -19.29 16.55
C VAL A 444 10.86 -19.29 17.15
N ARG A 445 11.84 -18.76 16.40
CA ARG A 445 13.20 -18.48 16.93
C ARG A 445 13.08 -17.73 18.26
N THR A 446 13.63 -18.31 19.33
CA THR A 446 13.53 -17.69 20.66
C THR A 446 14.19 -16.31 20.68
N LEU A 447 13.64 -15.38 21.46
CA LEU A 447 14.26 -14.07 21.63
C LEU A 447 15.69 -14.18 22.20
N SER A 448 16.01 -15.24 22.95
CA SER A 448 17.38 -15.52 23.39
C SER A 448 18.32 -15.88 22.24
N SER A 449 17.91 -16.74 21.30
CA SER A 449 18.66 -17.01 20.06
C SER A 449 18.85 -15.74 19.22
N VAL A 450 17.82 -14.89 19.10
CA VAL A 450 17.94 -13.59 18.42
C VAL A 450 18.99 -12.71 19.10
N HIS A 451 18.95 -12.59 20.43
CA HIS A 451 19.91 -11.78 21.19
C HIS A 451 21.33 -12.36 21.19
N ALA A 452 21.49 -13.68 21.13
CA ALA A 452 22.78 -14.34 20.96
C ALA A 452 23.42 -14.00 19.60
N GLY A 453 22.64 -14.06 18.52
CA GLY A 453 23.07 -13.63 17.19
C GLY A 453 23.49 -12.15 17.10
N MET A 454 23.03 -11.29 18.01
CA MET A 454 23.51 -9.90 18.12
C MET A 454 24.87 -9.78 18.82
N ALA A 455 25.19 -10.68 19.73
CA ALA A 455 26.44 -10.70 20.50
C ALA A 455 27.58 -11.42 19.78
N LYS A 456 27.23 -12.36 18.88
CA LYS A 456 28.09 -13.22 18.05
C LYS A 456 29.51 -12.71 17.75
N GLU A 457 29.68 -11.48 17.27
CA GLU A 457 31.00 -10.92 16.92
C GLU A 457 31.88 -10.69 18.17
N GLN A 458 31.28 -10.21 19.27
CA GLN A 458 31.94 -10.05 20.56
C GLN A 458 32.27 -11.41 21.18
N THR A 459 31.35 -12.37 21.11
CA THR A 459 31.53 -13.75 21.60
C THR A 459 32.65 -14.47 20.83
N ALA A 460 32.71 -14.31 19.49
CA ALA A 460 33.79 -14.84 18.66
C ALA A 460 35.14 -14.20 19.00
N GLN A 461 35.20 -12.90 19.24
CA GLN A 461 36.44 -12.24 19.67
C GLN A 461 36.90 -12.70 21.06
N ALA A 462 35.98 -12.92 22.01
CA ALA A 462 36.29 -13.47 23.33
C ALA A 462 36.89 -14.89 23.23
N ILE A 463 36.32 -15.75 22.37
CA ILE A 463 36.89 -17.07 22.06
C ILE A 463 38.30 -16.94 21.43
N ALA A 464 38.47 -16.05 20.46
CA ALA A 464 39.73 -15.87 19.74
C ALA A 464 40.88 -15.40 20.66
N ASN A 465 40.59 -14.54 21.64
CA ASN A 465 41.57 -14.05 22.62
C ASN A 465 42.17 -15.18 23.47
N LEU A 466 41.44 -16.27 23.68
CA LEU A 466 41.79 -17.35 24.63
C LEU A 466 42.41 -18.60 23.96
N ALA A 467 42.89 -18.46 22.72
CA ALA A 467 43.61 -19.52 21.99
C ALA A 467 44.70 -20.22 22.83
N GLY A 468 45.51 -19.44 23.55
CA GLY A 468 46.60 -19.97 24.39
C GLY A 468 46.15 -20.66 25.69
N ALA A 469 44.87 -20.57 26.06
CA ALA A 469 44.26 -21.36 27.14
C ALA A 469 43.68 -22.67 26.61
N TYR A 470 42.99 -22.62 25.46
CA TYR A 470 42.46 -23.79 24.74
C TYR A 470 43.55 -24.86 24.50
N GLU A 471 44.70 -24.45 23.96
CA GLU A 471 45.84 -25.33 23.66
C GLU A 471 46.51 -25.95 24.90
N LYS A 472 46.31 -25.38 26.09
CA LYS A 472 47.04 -25.77 27.32
C LYS A 472 46.18 -26.43 28.39
N LYS A 473 44.87 -26.14 28.40
CA LYS A 473 43.92 -26.55 29.45
C LYS A 473 42.72 -27.33 28.90
N GLY A 474 42.54 -27.38 27.59
CA GLY A 474 41.39 -28.03 26.94
C GLY A 474 40.12 -27.18 26.90
N VAL A 475 39.10 -27.73 26.23
CA VAL A 475 37.89 -27.00 25.79
C VAL A 475 37.06 -26.47 26.96
N GLU A 476 36.83 -27.28 28.00
CA GLU A 476 36.00 -26.88 29.15
C GLU A 476 36.62 -25.75 29.97
N ALA A 477 37.94 -25.79 30.15
CA ALA A 477 38.69 -24.73 30.82
C ALA A 477 38.65 -23.44 30.00
N ALA A 478 38.85 -23.53 28.68
CA ALA A 478 38.74 -22.37 27.78
C ALA A 478 37.34 -21.75 27.77
N LEU A 479 36.27 -22.54 27.74
CA LEU A 479 34.89 -22.05 27.89
C LEU A 479 34.69 -21.36 29.25
N SER A 480 35.21 -21.94 30.34
CA SER A 480 35.03 -21.39 31.69
C SER A 480 35.80 -20.09 31.90
N GLU A 481 36.99 -19.97 31.28
CA GLU A 481 37.81 -18.75 31.26
C GLU A 481 37.16 -17.66 30.40
N ALA A 482 36.66 -18.02 29.21
CA ALA A 482 35.93 -17.10 28.32
C ALA A 482 34.63 -16.58 28.94
N PHE A 483 33.86 -17.46 29.58
CA PHE A 483 32.65 -17.10 30.32
C PHE A 483 32.95 -16.11 31.45
N HIS A 484 34.04 -16.32 32.19
CA HIS A 484 34.41 -15.44 33.30
C HIS A 484 34.95 -14.07 32.82
N GLU A 485 35.78 -14.03 31.78
CA GLU A 485 36.26 -12.78 31.19
C GLU A 485 35.11 -11.96 30.59
N GLU A 486 34.23 -12.60 29.80
CA GLU A 486 33.12 -11.92 29.13
C GLU A 486 32.05 -11.43 30.13
N TYR A 487 31.71 -12.25 31.14
CA TYR A 487 30.89 -11.80 32.27
C TYR A 487 31.51 -10.58 32.96
N SER A 488 32.82 -10.61 33.22
CA SER A 488 33.53 -9.52 33.91
C SER A 488 33.56 -8.24 33.08
N ARG A 489 33.81 -8.35 31.76
CA ARG A 489 33.76 -7.23 30.81
C ARG A 489 32.38 -6.57 30.80
N LEU A 490 31.33 -7.37 30.66
CA LEU A 490 29.95 -6.88 30.60
C LEU A 490 29.45 -6.36 31.94
N TYR A 491 29.91 -6.90 33.07
CA TYR A 491 29.64 -6.40 34.42
C TYR A 491 30.35 -5.07 34.74
N LEU A 492 31.51 -4.80 34.14
CA LEU A 492 32.14 -3.49 34.19
C LEU A 492 31.37 -2.47 33.33
N LEU A 493 31.02 -2.82 32.09
CA LEU A 493 30.21 -1.97 31.21
C LEU A 493 28.82 -1.67 31.79
N ALA A 494 28.21 -2.63 32.50
CA ALA A 494 26.95 -2.41 33.21
C ALA A 494 27.04 -1.42 34.38
N LYS A 495 28.24 -1.06 34.85
CA LYS A 495 28.45 -0.01 35.86
C LYS A 495 28.71 1.37 35.26
N GLU A 496 28.86 1.49 33.94
CA GLU A 496 28.92 2.79 33.27
C GLU A 496 27.54 3.46 33.34
N THR A 497 27.51 4.67 33.91
CA THR A 497 26.30 5.50 33.93
C THR A 497 25.95 5.91 32.51
N PRO A 498 24.71 5.68 32.02
CA PRO A 498 24.28 6.15 30.71
C PRO A 498 24.52 7.66 30.57
N THR A 499 25.07 8.05 29.42
CA THR A 499 25.31 9.45 29.06
C THR A 499 24.29 9.88 28.00
N PRO A 500 24.06 11.19 27.79
CA PRO A 500 23.15 11.64 26.73
C PRO A 500 23.49 11.10 25.32
N HIS A 501 24.74 10.70 25.07
CA HIS A 501 25.21 10.24 23.75
C HIS A 501 25.53 8.74 23.68
N ASN A 502 25.54 8.02 24.80
CA ASN A 502 25.84 6.58 24.84
C ASN A 502 25.06 5.91 25.98
N ASP A 503 24.19 4.97 25.62
CA ASP A 503 23.49 4.06 26.53
C ASP A 503 24.03 2.63 26.33
N PRO A 504 24.80 2.08 27.28
CA PRO A 504 25.43 0.77 27.12
C PRO A 504 24.42 -0.39 27.04
N ARG A 505 23.16 -0.19 27.47
CA ARG A 505 22.08 -1.20 27.37
C ARG A 505 21.74 -1.53 25.91
N LEU A 506 21.93 -0.59 24.99
CA LEU A 506 21.69 -0.79 23.55
C LEU A 506 22.74 -1.73 22.92
N GLN A 507 23.94 -1.79 23.50
CA GLN A 507 25.06 -2.59 22.99
C GLN A 507 24.86 -4.09 23.22
N HIS A 508 24.30 -4.49 24.38
CA HIS A 508 24.26 -5.90 24.77
C HIS A 508 23.12 -6.26 25.73
N VAL A 509 22.50 -7.44 25.54
CA VAL A 509 21.39 -7.94 26.40
C VAL A 509 21.80 -8.06 27.86
N LEU A 510 22.99 -8.62 28.15
CA LEU A 510 23.44 -8.82 29.53
C LEU A 510 23.64 -7.50 30.29
N ILE A 511 23.97 -6.40 29.60
CA ILE A 511 24.09 -5.07 30.24
C ILE A 511 22.72 -4.61 30.74
N TYR A 512 21.67 -4.78 29.93
CA TYR A 512 20.29 -4.48 30.33
C TYR A 512 19.82 -5.36 31.49
N LEU A 513 20.11 -6.67 31.45
CA LEU A 513 19.79 -7.59 32.54
C LEU A 513 20.48 -7.19 33.85
N LEU A 514 21.78 -6.91 33.80
CA LEU A 514 22.58 -6.53 34.97
C LEU A 514 22.14 -5.18 35.57
N GLN A 515 21.88 -4.15 34.75
CA GLN A 515 21.41 -2.84 35.22
C GLN A 515 19.97 -2.88 35.79
N ASN A 516 19.21 -3.95 35.54
CA ASN A 516 17.87 -4.18 36.09
C ASN A 516 17.84 -5.24 37.20
N ASN A 517 19.00 -5.68 37.71
CA ASN A 517 19.15 -6.70 38.76
C ASN A 517 18.49 -8.05 38.41
N ALA A 518 18.72 -8.55 37.19
CA ALA A 518 18.27 -9.89 36.80
C ALA A 518 18.82 -11.00 37.72
N PRO A 519 18.07 -12.10 37.95
CA PRO A 519 18.56 -13.25 38.68
C PRO A 519 19.86 -13.78 38.07
N LYS A 520 20.84 -14.12 38.91
CA LYS A 520 22.17 -14.57 38.46
C LYS A 520 22.08 -15.73 37.45
N ALA A 521 21.19 -16.69 37.69
CA ALA A 521 20.96 -17.83 36.79
C ALA A 521 20.38 -17.42 35.41
N VAL A 522 19.56 -16.36 35.33
CA VAL A 522 19.07 -15.80 34.04
C VAL A 522 20.21 -15.14 33.26
N VAL A 523 21.12 -14.42 33.95
CA VAL A 523 22.31 -13.81 33.33
C VAL A 523 23.28 -14.89 32.85
N GLU A 524 23.56 -15.89 33.69
CA GLU A 524 24.49 -16.98 33.38
C GLU A 524 23.96 -17.90 32.27
N ARG A 525 22.67 -18.27 32.29
CA ARG A 525 22.02 -18.99 31.18
C ARG A 525 22.10 -18.19 29.89
N THR A 526 21.82 -16.88 29.92
CA THR A 526 21.88 -16.05 28.70
C THR A 526 23.30 -15.94 28.14
N LEU A 527 24.33 -15.83 28.99
CA LEU A 527 25.72 -15.87 28.55
C LEU A 527 26.10 -17.24 27.96
N LEU A 528 25.59 -18.33 28.53
CA LEU A 528 25.84 -19.67 28.02
C LEU A 528 25.13 -19.92 26.68
N GLU A 529 23.90 -19.40 26.49
CA GLU A 529 23.19 -19.40 25.20
C GLU A 529 23.92 -18.59 24.11
N GLN A 530 24.81 -17.64 24.48
CA GLN A 530 25.68 -16.96 23.51
C GLN A 530 26.82 -17.86 23.03
N PHE A 531 27.54 -18.52 23.93
CA PHE A 531 28.59 -19.47 23.54
C PHE A 531 28.05 -20.71 22.82
N ALA A 532 26.78 -21.07 23.06
CA ALA A 532 26.09 -22.20 22.42
C ALA A 532 25.47 -21.89 21.05
N ASP A 533 25.55 -20.65 20.55
CA ASP A 533 24.91 -20.25 19.29
C ASP A 533 25.49 -21.01 18.08
N LYS A 534 24.62 -21.75 17.36
CA LYS A 534 24.95 -22.46 16.10
C LYS A 534 25.66 -21.54 15.09
N ASN A 535 25.42 -20.24 15.14
CA ASN A 535 26.03 -19.24 14.26
C ASN A 535 27.53 -18.97 14.52
N LEU A 536 28.16 -19.52 15.57
CA LEU A 536 29.60 -19.35 15.87
C LEU A 536 30.53 -20.33 15.13
N SER A 537 29.99 -21.20 14.27
CA SER A 537 30.64 -22.37 13.66
C SER A 537 31.68 -22.06 12.54
N TYR A 538 32.61 -21.14 12.79
CA TYR A 538 33.65 -20.72 11.82
C TYR A 538 35.00 -21.42 11.96
N ASP A 539 35.40 -21.85 13.16
CA ASP A 539 36.63 -22.61 13.39
C ASP A 539 36.42 -23.77 14.38
N GLU A 540 37.33 -24.74 14.38
CA GLU A 540 37.21 -25.94 15.21
C GLU A 540 37.15 -25.63 16.72
N ARG A 541 37.72 -24.50 17.14
CA ARG A 541 37.76 -24.05 18.53
C ARG A 541 36.39 -23.53 18.96
N SER A 542 35.77 -22.63 18.19
CA SER A 542 34.40 -22.17 18.40
C SER A 542 33.41 -23.31 18.31
N ILE A 543 33.55 -24.24 17.35
CA ILE A 543 32.70 -25.44 17.25
C ILE A 543 32.82 -26.32 18.50
N SER A 544 34.04 -26.52 19.02
CA SER A 544 34.27 -27.31 20.23
C SER A 544 33.70 -26.65 21.49
N ILE A 545 33.95 -25.34 21.66
CA ILE A 545 33.43 -24.54 22.78
C ILE A 545 31.89 -24.50 22.75
N MET A 546 31.31 -24.32 21.56
CA MET A 546 29.86 -24.33 21.33
C MET A 546 29.23 -25.67 21.73
N LYS A 547 29.82 -26.81 21.37
CA LYS A 547 29.32 -28.13 21.78
C LYS A 547 29.34 -28.32 23.29
N VAL A 548 30.38 -27.85 23.99
CA VAL A 548 30.44 -27.90 25.46
C VAL A 548 29.43 -26.94 26.10
N ALA A 549 29.20 -25.75 25.52
CA ALA A 549 28.17 -24.83 25.99
C ALA A 549 26.75 -25.40 25.80
N GLN A 550 26.49 -26.06 24.67
CA GLN A 550 25.23 -26.77 24.39
C GLN A 550 25.00 -27.94 25.36
N ALA A 551 26.04 -28.73 25.68
CA ALA A 551 25.94 -29.77 26.71
C ALA A 551 25.57 -29.17 28.08
N LYS A 552 26.29 -28.13 28.52
CA LYS A 552 26.01 -27.45 29.80
C LYS A 552 24.63 -26.77 29.86
N LEU A 553 24.03 -26.38 28.72
CA LEU A 553 22.64 -25.90 28.68
C LEU A 553 21.60 -27.01 28.87
N LYS A 554 21.90 -28.24 28.41
CA LYS A 554 21.05 -29.42 28.61
C LYS A 554 21.13 -29.99 30.05
N GLU A 555 22.14 -29.57 30.82
CA GLU A 555 22.32 -29.94 32.24
C GLU A 555 21.57 -29.02 33.23
N ILE A 556 21.04 -27.87 32.81
CA ILE A 556 20.31 -26.92 33.68
C ILE A 556 18.89 -27.43 33.96
N SER A 557 18.53 -27.63 35.23
CA SER A 557 17.17 -28.02 35.62
C SER A 557 16.17 -26.86 35.43
N PRO A 558 14.87 -27.13 35.14
CA PRO A 558 13.80 -26.16 35.33
C PRO A 558 13.75 -25.54 36.74
N ASP A 559 14.26 -26.25 37.76
CA ASP A 559 14.39 -25.73 39.13
C ASP A 559 15.45 -24.62 39.27
N ASP A 560 16.49 -24.63 38.42
CA ASP A 560 17.58 -23.64 38.44
C ASP A 560 17.17 -22.33 37.75
N VAL A 561 16.31 -22.41 36.73
CA VAL A 561 15.81 -21.27 35.94
C VAL A 561 14.35 -21.48 35.54
N ASN A 562 13.44 -20.69 36.12
CA ASN A 562 12.06 -20.59 35.61
C ASN A 562 12.08 -20.07 34.16
N MET A 563 11.73 -20.95 33.22
CA MET A 563 11.77 -20.68 31.78
C MET A 563 10.71 -19.67 31.31
N GLU A 564 9.63 -19.45 32.05
CA GLU A 564 8.72 -18.35 31.74
C GLU A 564 9.32 -16.99 32.09
N ASP A 565 9.92 -16.87 33.27
CA ASP A 565 10.53 -15.62 33.70
C ASP A 565 11.76 -15.31 32.84
N TYR A 566 12.52 -16.34 32.44
CA TYR A 566 13.57 -16.23 31.42
C TYR A 566 13.05 -15.61 30.11
N LYS A 567 11.90 -16.07 29.58
CA LYS A 567 11.26 -15.48 28.39
C LYS A 567 10.86 -14.02 28.64
N LYS A 568 10.19 -13.71 29.75
CA LYS A 568 9.76 -12.34 30.13
C LYS A 568 10.95 -11.34 30.17
N TRP A 569 12.12 -11.76 30.64
CA TRP A 569 13.34 -10.94 30.63
C TRP A 569 13.86 -10.62 29.22
N HIS A 570 13.71 -11.55 28.27
CA HIS A 570 14.06 -11.31 26.86
C HIS A 570 12.98 -10.50 26.12
N GLU A 571 11.71 -10.68 26.46
CA GLU A 571 10.60 -9.85 25.97
C GLU A 571 10.78 -8.39 26.37
N ASP A 572 11.12 -8.12 27.64
CA ASP A 572 11.45 -6.77 28.14
C ASP A 572 12.61 -6.13 27.37
N TYR A 573 13.69 -6.88 27.10
CA TYR A 573 14.82 -6.34 26.33
C TYR A 573 14.45 -6.06 24.87
N SER A 574 13.69 -6.95 24.23
CA SER A 574 13.17 -6.75 22.87
C SER A 574 12.28 -5.51 22.79
N LEU A 575 11.40 -5.31 23.78
CA LEU A 575 10.52 -4.15 23.89
C LEU A 575 11.31 -2.86 24.16
N PHE A 576 12.35 -2.91 25.01
CA PHE A 576 13.28 -1.80 25.20
C PHE A 576 13.96 -1.39 23.88
N ARG A 577 14.51 -2.35 23.12
CA ARG A 577 15.08 -2.06 21.78
C ARG A 577 14.04 -1.47 20.82
N LYS A 578 12.79 -1.94 20.85
CA LYS A 578 11.66 -1.40 20.04
C LYS A 578 11.37 0.05 20.41
N VAL A 579 11.31 0.38 21.71
CA VAL A 579 11.16 1.76 22.21
C VAL A 579 12.29 2.66 21.69
N SER A 580 13.55 2.21 21.78
CA SER A 580 14.70 2.99 21.30
C SER A 580 14.66 3.24 19.80
N VAL A 581 14.28 2.23 18.98
CA VAL A 581 14.11 2.40 17.53
C VAL A 581 13.01 3.41 17.20
N TYR A 582 11.87 3.34 17.89
CA TYR A 582 10.76 4.29 17.68
C TYR A 582 11.13 5.71 18.11
N LEU A 583 11.80 5.86 19.27
CA LEU A 583 12.28 7.16 19.73
C LEU A 583 13.25 7.80 18.73
N LEU A 584 14.31 7.08 18.34
CA LEU A 584 15.32 7.62 17.43
C LEU A 584 14.74 7.98 16.07
N THR A 585 13.87 7.12 15.51
CA THR A 585 13.18 7.43 14.25
C THR A 585 12.28 8.66 14.39
N GLY A 586 11.54 8.80 15.50
CA GLY A 586 10.72 9.98 15.77
C GLY A 586 11.54 11.28 15.88
N LEU A 587 12.73 11.20 16.47
CA LEU A 587 13.66 12.32 16.61
C LEU A 587 14.35 12.70 15.28
N GLU A 588 14.77 11.71 14.48
CA GLU A 588 15.28 11.90 13.11
C GLU A 588 14.21 12.59 12.23
N LEU A 589 12.95 12.15 12.32
CA LEU A 589 11.83 12.76 11.59
C LEU A 589 11.52 14.18 12.08
N TYR A 590 11.63 14.45 13.39
CA TYR A 590 11.47 15.79 13.96
C TYR A 590 12.55 16.77 13.44
N GLN A 591 13.81 16.35 13.37
CA GLN A 591 14.91 17.13 12.80
C GLN A 591 14.65 17.45 11.32
N ASN A 592 14.17 16.46 10.57
CA ASN A 592 13.74 16.60 9.16
C ASN A 592 12.41 17.35 8.97
N ARG A 593 11.86 17.98 10.02
CA ARG A 593 10.59 18.74 10.03
C ARG A 593 9.34 17.93 9.67
N LYS A 594 9.42 16.60 9.61
CA LYS A 594 8.33 15.66 9.34
C LYS A 594 7.49 15.41 10.60
N TYR A 595 6.92 16.47 11.17
CA TYR A 595 6.26 16.44 12.49
C TYR A 595 5.08 15.46 12.60
N TYR A 596 4.34 15.24 11.50
CA TYR A 596 3.27 14.24 11.38
C TYR A 596 3.80 12.80 11.58
N GLU A 597 4.83 12.43 10.82
CA GLU A 597 5.45 11.10 10.89
C GLU A 597 6.11 10.90 12.26
N ALA A 598 6.82 11.93 12.74
CA ALA A 598 7.49 11.93 14.04
C ALA A 598 6.53 11.70 15.21
N LEU A 599 5.36 12.35 15.21
CA LEU A 599 4.39 12.25 16.31
C LEU A 599 3.90 10.82 16.51
N THR A 600 3.62 10.09 15.43
CA THR A 600 3.16 8.69 15.50
C THR A 600 4.21 7.81 16.18
N TYR A 601 5.48 7.87 15.74
CA TYR A 601 6.56 7.11 16.35
C TYR A 601 6.77 7.48 17.83
N LEU A 602 6.68 8.76 18.20
CA LEU A 602 6.90 9.23 19.58
C LEU A 602 5.77 8.85 20.54
N VAL A 603 4.51 8.81 20.08
CA VAL A 603 3.38 8.31 20.91
C VAL A 603 3.53 6.82 21.18
N TYR A 604 3.83 6.01 20.16
CA TYR A 604 4.07 4.57 20.33
C TYR A 604 5.32 4.27 21.17
N ALA A 605 6.38 5.09 21.04
CA ALA A 605 7.55 5.01 21.90
C ALA A 605 7.16 5.27 23.36
N TYR A 606 6.40 6.34 23.64
CA TYR A 606 5.96 6.68 25.00
C TYR A 606 5.10 5.56 25.62
N GLN A 607 4.04 5.12 24.95
CA GLN A 607 3.16 4.06 25.45
C GLN A 607 3.92 2.77 25.75
N SER A 608 4.78 2.34 24.83
CA SER A 608 5.62 1.15 25.01
C SER A 608 6.61 1.33 26.17
N ASN A 609 7.17 2.54 26.34
CA ASN A 609 8.10 2.87 27.42
C ASN A 609 7.43 2.82 28.81
N MET A 610 6.18 3.26 28.94
CA MET A 610 5.45 3.18 30.23
C MET A 610 5.30 1.74 30.71
N THR A 611 5.02 0.78 29.81
CA THR A 611 4.94 -0.65 30.17
C THR A 611 6.25 -1.25 30.67
N LEU A 612 7.39 -0.64 30.31
CA LEU A 612 8.71 -0.96 30.83
C LEU A 612 8.98 -0.26 32.17
N LEU A 613 8.72 1.05 32.27
CA LEU A 613 9.01 1.85 33.46
C LEU A 613 8.23 1.38 34.70
N VAL A 614 7.00 0.85 34.52
CA VAL A 614 6.23 0.18 35.58
C VAL A 614 6.98 -1.02 36.18
N LYS A 615 7.86 -1.69 35.41
CA LYS A 615 8.73 -2.78 35.87
C LYS A 615 10.08 -2.31 36.45
N GLY A 616 10.29 -0.99 36.57
CA GLY A 616 11.47 -0.36 37.16
C GLY A 616 12.08 0.75 36.30
N PRO A 617 12.74 1.77 36.90
CA PRO A 617 13.24 2.94 36.18
C PRO A 617 14.31 2.62 35.12
N ASN A 618 15.15 1.61 35.38
CA ASN A 618 16.23 1.19 34.47
C ASN A 618 15.74 0.32 33.29
N ARG A 619 14.42 0.06 33.18
CA ARG A 619 13.83 -0.77 32.12
C ARG A 619 13.59 -0.01 30.81
N GLY A 620 13.38 1.30 30.90
CA GLY A 620 12.98 2.16 29.79
C GLY A 620 14.04 3.18 29.39
N VAL A 621 13.66 4.06 28.47
CA VAL A 621 14.38 5.30 28.15
C VAL A 621 13.79 6.45 28.98
N ASP A 622 14.53 7.56 29.15
CA ASP A 622 14.05 8.77 29.81
C ASP A 622 12.70 9.23 29.25
N GLU A 623 11.67 9.16 30.09
CA GLU A 623 10.31 9.57 29.76
C GLU A 623 10.21 11.05 29.38
N SER A 624 10.97 11.91 30.07
CA SER A 624 10.86 13.37 29.94
C SER A 624 11.28 13.84 28.54
N LEU A 625 12.31 13.21 27.96
CA LEU A 625 12.73 13.40 26.57
C LEU A 625 11.64 13.00 25.57
N ILE A 626 11.02 11.82 25.73
CA ILE A 626 9.97 11.34 24.83
C ILE A 626 8.76 12.28 24.91
N ALA A 627 8.32 12.61 26.12
CA ALA A 627 7.17 13.48 26.37
C ALA A 627 7.40 14.90 25.80
N LEU A 628 8.61 15.47 25.97
CA LEU A 628 8.99 16.77 25.43
C LEU A 628 8.91 16.80 23.90
N TYR A 629 9.43 15.79 23.20
CA TYR A 629 9.38 15.75 21.74
C TYR A 629 7.99 15.36 21.20
N ARG A 630 7.23 14.53 21.91
CA ARG A 630 5.80 14.26 21.65
C ARG A 630 5.00 15.57 21.67
N ARG A 631 5.12 16.38 22.74
CA ARG A 631 4.49 17.72 22.85
C ARG A 631 4.89 18.65 21.71
N LYS A 632 6.19 18.75 21.42
CA LYS A 632 6.69 19.58 20.31
C LYS A 632 6.11 19.15 18.95
N CYS A 633 6.01 17.85 18.67
CA CYS A 633 5.42 17.34 17.43
C CYS A 633 3.91 17.59 17.36
N LEU A 634 3.18 17.43 18.46
CA LEU A 634 1.75 17.70 18.54
C LEU A 634 1.44 19.18 18.26
N LEU A 635 2.10 20.08 18.98
CA LEU A 635 1.95 21.53 18.79
C LEU A 635 2.30 21.96 17.36
N ARG A 636 3.41 21.46 16.78
CA ARG A 636 3.79 21.76 15.39
C ARG A 636 2.84 21.18 14.34
N SER A 637 2.23 20.02 14.61
CA SER A 637 1.23 19.43 13.72
C SER A 637 -0.09 20.19 13.80
N ASN A 638 -0.45 20.67 15.00
CA ASN A 638 -1.58 21.57 15.22
C ASN A 638 -1.38 22.94 14.53
N ASP A 639 -0.18 23.53 14.60
CA ASP A 639 0.18 24.75 13.85
C ASP A 639 -0.03 24.54 12.33
N LYS A 640 0.37 23.37 11.78
CA LYS A 640 0.16 23.05 10.36
C LYS A 640 -1.33 22.89 10.03
N ALA A 641 -2.09 22.16 10.84
CA ALA A 641 -3.53 21.99 10.64
C ALA A 641 -4.28 23.34 10.71
N ALA A 642 -3.91 24.20 11.65
CA ALA A 642 -4.47 25.55 11.81
C ALA A 642 -4.15 26.46 10.61
N THR A 643 -2.92 26.44 10.08
CA THR A 643 -2.54 27.25 8.91
C THR A 643 -3.16 26.74 7.60
N LEU A 644 -3.34 25.42 7.46
CA LEU A 644 -4.13 24.82 6.38
C LEU A 644 -5.61 25.25 6.45
N PHE A 645 -6.19 25.27 7.66
CA PHE A 645 -7.56 25.71 7.91
C PHE A 645 -7.77 27.21 7.67
N GLU A 646 -6.81 28.04 8.08
CA GLU A 646 -6.82 29.51 7.83
C GLU A 646 -6.66 29.88 6.34
N SER A 647 -6.23 28.95 5.48
CA SER A 647 -5.99 29.25 4.06
C SER A 647 -7.26 29.44 3.21
N GLY A 648 -8.44 29.03 3.70
CA GLY A 648 -9.73 29.18 3.00
C GLY A 648 -9.94 28.30 1.75
N GLU A 649 -8.86 27.81 1.13
CA GLU A 649 -8.90 26.86 0.02
C GLU A 649 -9.50 25.51 0.46
N GLU A 650 -10.61 25.10 -0.13
CA GLU A 650 -11.39 23.94 0.34
C GLU A 650 -10.56 22.64 0.43
N ALA A 651 -9.60 22.43 -0.48
CA ALA A 651 -8.71 21.27 -0.48
C ALA A 651 -7.70 21.30 0.69
N ARG A 652 -7.13 22.47 1.02
CA ARG A 652 -6.24 22.63 2.18
C ARG A 652 -7.02 22.56 3.49
N VAL A 653 -8.22 23.15 3.54
CA VAL A 653 -9.14 22.99 4.67
C VAL A 653 -9.44 21.49 4.89
N ALA A 654 -9.69 20.72 3.83
CA ALA A 654 -9.87 19.27 3.92
C ALA A 654 -8.62 18.54 4.44
N GLU A 655 -7.41 18.90 3.98
CA GLU A 655 -6.14 18.35 4.53
C GLU A 655 -6.01 18.64 6.03
N GLY A 656 -6.26 19.89 6.46
CA GLY A 656 -6.22 20.28 7.88
C GLY A 656 -7.24 19.55 8.75
N VAL A 657 -8.46 19.33 8.22
CA VAL A 657 -9.53 18.56 8.87
C VAL A 657 -9.15 17.07 8.97
N SER A 658 -8.49 16.50 7.96
CA SER A 658 -7.99 15.11 8.00
C SER A 658 -6.90 14.95 9.07
N LEU A 659 -5.92 15.86 9.09
CA LEU A 659 -4.84 15.87 10.09
C LEU A 659 -5.36 15.98 11.54
N LEU A 660 -6.46 16.72 11.75
CA LEU A 660 -7.14 16.77 13.04
C LEU A 660 -7.74 15.41 13.42
N ASN A 661 -8.57 14.83 12.55
CA ASN A 661 -9.30 13.61 12.81
C ASN A 661 -8.42 12.36 12.91
N GLU A 662 -7.42 12.22 12.02
CA GLU A 662 -6.62 11.00 11.87
C GLU A 662 -5.39 10.94 12.78
N LEU A 663 -4.94 12.08 13.33
CA LEU A 663 -3.74 12.13 14.17
C LEU A 663 -3.90 13.01 15.41
N ILE A 664 -4.24 14.29 15.27
CA ILE A 664 -4.13 15.25 16.39
C ILE A 664 -5.13 14.92 17.52
N ILE A 665 -6.41 14.76 17.20
CA ILE A 665 -7.45 14.38 18.18
C ILE A 665 -7.15 12.99 18.81
N PRO A 666 -6.80 11.94 18.03
CA PRO A 666 -6.28 10.68 18.57
C PRO A 666 -5.11 10.85 19.56
N CYS A 667 -4.10 11.65 19.21
CA CYS A 667 -2.94 11.89 20.08
C CYS A 667 -3.32 12.64 21.36
N MET A 668 -4.25 13.59 21.30
CA MET A 668 -4.77 14.28 22.50
C MET A 668 -5.44 13.29 23.45
N HIS A 669 -6.31 12.40 22.96
CA HIS A 669 -6.98 11.38 23.77
C HIS A 669 -5.95 10.49 24.51
N LEU A 670 -4.91 10.02 23.81
CA LEU A 670 -3.89 9.14 24.40
C LEU A 670 -2.97 9.86 25.40
N ILE A 671 -2.79 11.17 25.26
CA ILE A 671 -2.05 12.01 26.22
C ILE A 671 -2.90 12.31 27.46
N ILE A 672 -4.21 12.53 27.30
CA ILE A 672 -5.16 12.79 28.39
C ILE A 672 -5.47 11.51 29.20
N ASN A 673 -5.45 10.35 28.56
CA ASN A 673 -5.67 9.04 29.21
C ASN A 673 -4.39 8.42 29.81
N SER A 674 -3.24 9.08 29.66
CA SER A 674 -2.01 8.79 30.43
C SER A 674 -1.96 9.74 31.65
N ASP A 675 -1.21 9.41 32.70
CA ASP A 675 -1.07 10.31 33.87
C ASP A 675 -0.58 11.71 33.45
N ILE A 676 -1.49 12.69 33.47
CA ILE A 676 -1.29 13.96 32.74
C ILE A 676 -0.26 14.82 33.45
N CYS A 677 0.94 14.96 32.86
CA CYS A 677 1.91 15.94 33.33
C CYS A 677 1.43 17.37 33.01
N LYS A 678 1.79 18.35 33.83
CA LYS A 678 1.26 19.72 33.68
C LYS A 678 1.57 20.29 32.30
N GLU A 679 2.75 20.04 31.78
CA GLU A 679 3.20 20.50 30.47
C GLU A 679 2.43 19.87 29.30
N ASP A 680 1.85 18.68 29.47
CA ASP A 680 0.92 18.08 28.50
C ASP A 680 -0.44 18.75 28.54
N LEU A 681 -0.97 19.05 29.73
CA LEU A 681 -2.22 19.80 29.91
C LEU A 681 -2.10 21.22 29.35
N ASP A 682 -1.02 21.93 29.68
CA ASP A 682 -0.73 23.27 29.15
C ASP A 682 -0.64 23.25 27.61
N ALA A 683 -0.06 22.21 27.01
CA ALA A 683 0.01 22.05 25.55
C ALA A 683 -1.36 21.76 24.91
N VAL A 684 -2.18 20.89 25.51
CA VAL A 684 -3.56 20.61 25.08
C VAL A 684 -4.41 21.87 25.14
N GLU A 685 -4.28 22.68 26.20
CA GLU A 685 -5.10 23.86 26.40
C GLU A 685 -4.68 25.03 25.48
N VAL A 686 -3.40 25.12 25.10
CA VAL A 686 -2.94 26.01 24.01
C VAL A 686 -3.61 25.64 22.67
N MET A 687 -3.75 24.34 22.37
CA MET A 687 -4.41 23.88 21.13
C MET A 687 -5.90 24.18 21.15
N ARG A 688 -6.61 23.85 22.24
CA ARG A 688 -8.03 24.19 22.44
C ARG A 688 -8.26 25.69 22.31
N SER A 689 -7.44 26.51 22.97
CA SER A 689 -7.49 27.97 22.88
C SER A 689 -7.34 28.46 21.44
N ARG A 690 -6.43 27.86 20.64
CA ARG A 690 -6.29 28.21 19.22
C ARG A 690 -7.53 27.86 18.41
N TRP A 691 -8.13 26.69 18.60
CA TRP A 691 -9.33 26.29 17.85
C TRP A 691 -10.59 27.07 18.27
N CYS A 692 -10.78 27.33 19.56
CA CYS A 692 -11.83 28.22 20.06
C CYS A 692 -11.71 29.65 19.51
N SER A 693 -10.50 30.14 19.21
CA SER A 693 -10.29 31.48 18.63
C SER A 693 -10.92 31.69 17.25
N TYR A 694 -11.30 30.62 16.54
CA TYR A 694 -12.01 30.72 15.26
C TYR A 694 -13.51 31.02 15.43
N LEU A 695 -14.12 30.70 16.56
CA LEU A 695 -15.55 30.98 16.82
C LEU A 695 -15.88 32.48 16.81
N GLY A 696 -14.89 33.33 17.06
CA GLY A 696 -15.02 34.80 17.06
C GLY A 696 -14.48 35.48 15.79
N LYS A 697 -14.15 34.74 14.74
CA LYS A 697 -13.69 35.29 13.45
C LYS A 697 -14.78 35.18 12.40
N ASP A 698 -14.84 36.16 11.50
CA ASP A 698 -15.66 36.09 10.30
C ASP A 698 -15.03 35.09 9.30
N MET A 699 -15.80 34.11 8.84
CA MET A 699 -15.32 32.95 8.08
C MET A 699 -16.41 32.41 7.13
N ASN A 700 -15.98 31.77 6.04
CA ASN A 700 -16.89 31.11 5.10
C ASN A 700 -17.74 30.03 5.81
N ALA A 701 -19.05 30.05 5.61
CA ALA A 701 -20.02 29.15 6.26
C ALA A 701 -19.68 27.65 6.15
N ASN A 702 -19.08 27.18 5.05
CA ASN A 702 -18.62 25.79 4.90
C ASN A 702 -17.47 25.46 5.88
N VAL A 703 -16.54 26.41 6.07
CA VAL A 703 -15.42 26.28 7.03
C VAL A 703 -15.93 26.40 8.47
N GLN A 704 -16.91 27.27 8.72
CA GLN A 704 -17.56 27.41 10.03
C GLN A 704 -18.36 26.16 10.43
N LEU A 705 -19.02 25.49 9.48
CA LEU A 705 -19.72 24.21 9.69
C LEU A 705 -18.71 23.12 10.10
N LYS A 706 -17.63 22.95 9.33
CA LYS A 706 -16.55 21.99 9.64
C LYS A 706 -15.88 22.27 10.99
N LEU A 707 -15.75 23.54 11.39
CA LEU A 707 -15.29 23.90 12.75
C LEU A 707 -16.28 23.39 13.83
N GLY A 708 -17.58 23.55 13.60
CA GLY A 708 -18.63 23.10 14.51
C GLY A 708 -18.69 21.58 14.69
N GLU A 709 -18.35 20.81 13.66
CA GLU A 709 -18.23 19.35 13.72
C GLU A 709 -16.97 18.89 14.49
N LEU A 710 -15.85 19.60 14.32
CA LEU A 710 -14.56 19.25 14.91
C LEU A 710 -14.42 19.66 16.38
N LEU A 711 -14.88 20.87 16.73
CA LEU A 711 -14.58 21.48 18.03
C LEU A 711 -15.08 20.67 19.24
N PRO A 712 -16.27 20.02 19.21
CA PRO A 712 -16.72 19.15 20.30
C PRO A 712 -15.72 18.02 20.61
N ARG A 713 -15.19 17.34 19.58
CA ARG A 713 -14.25 16.20 19.71
C ARG A 713 -12.81 16.62 20.09
N LEU A 714 -12.52 17.93 20.01
CA LEU A 714 -11.24 18.53 20.42
C LEU A 714 -11.30 19.14 21.84
N LEU A 715 -12.50 19.50 22.30
CA LEU A 715 -12.77 19.93 23.68
C LEU A 715 -13.00 18.73 24.59
N ASP A 716 -13.98 17.88 24.26
CA ASP A 716 -14.26 16.63 24.97
C ASP A 716 -13.51 15.47 24.32
N CYS A 717 -12.64 14.83 25.10
CA CYS A 717 -11.81 13.70 24.67
C CYS A 717 -12.17 12.40 25.41
N SER A 718 -13.40 12.29 25.94
CA SER A 718 -13.84 11.17 26.77
C SER A 718 -14.71 10.13 26.05
N ALA A 719 -15.19 10.42 24.84
CA ALA A 719 -16.33 9.71 24.24
C ALA A 719 -15.98 8.59 23.23
N GLU A 720 -14.76 8.52 22.71
CA GLU A 720 -14.40 7.60 21.62
C GLU A 720 -13.18 6.71 21.95
N VAL A 721 -13.28 5.42 21.62
CA VAL A 721 -12.15 4.47 21.70
C VAL A 721 -11.29 4.62 20.44
N ILE A 722 -10.37 5.57 20.46
CA ILE A 722 -9.54 5.91 19.30
C ILE A 722 -8.25 5.09 19.28
N VAL A 723 -8.10 4.26 18.25
CA VAL A 723 -6.88 3.50 17.97
C VAL A 723 -6.06 4.25 16.91
N LEU A 724 -4.86 4.73 17.28
CA LEU A 724 -3.88 5.18 16.30
C LEU A 724 -3.45 4.02 15.39
N LYS A 725 -3.05 4.34 14.16
CA LYS A 725 -2.48 3.36 13.23
C LYS A 725 -1.04 3.03 13.63
N GLU A 726 -0.68 1.74 13.72
CA GLU A 726 0.71 1.35 14.02
C GLU A 726 1.68 1.96 12.99
N PRO A 727 2.81 2.56 13.42
CA PRO A 727 3.83 3.05 12.51
C PRO A 727 4.57 1.87 11.83
N PRO A 728 5.16 2.08 10.64
CA PRO A 728 5.94 1.05 9.94
C PRO A 728 7.02 0.40 10.81
N LYS A 729 7.09 -0.93 10.78
CA LYS A 729 8.02 -1.73 11.59
C LYS A 729 9.45 -1.66 11.03
N ILE A 730 10.25 -0.74 11.56
CA ILE A 730 11.67 -0.59 11.20
C ILE A 730 12.51 -1.70 11.85
N ARG A 731 13.25 -2.45 11.03
CA ARG A 731 14.29 -3.38 11.48
C ARG A 731 15.66 -2.70 11.35
N PRO A 732 16.42 -2.46 12.44
CA PRO A 732 17.79 -1.95 12.34
C PRO A 732 18.70 -2.99 11.68
N LYS A 733 19.75 -2.55 10.98
CA LYS A 733 20.61 -3.45 10.19
C LYS A 733 21.62 -4.23 11.02
N SER A 734 21.96 -3.75 12.21
CA SER A 734 22.86 -4.42 13.17
C SER A 734 22.59 -3.93 14.60
N PRO A 735 23.15 -4.56 15.66
CA PRO A 735 23.16 -3.95 16.98
C PRO A 735 23.90 -2.61 17.02
N TYR A 736 25.04 -2.50 16.34
CA TYR A 736 25.88 -1.30 16.32
C TYR A 736 25.22 -0.10 15.62
N ASP A 737 24.41 -0.35 14.57
CA ASP A 737 23.56 0.64 13.89
C ASP A 737 22.69 1.42 14.89
N LEU A 738 22.12 0.74 15.89
CA LEU A 738 21.28 1.38 16.91
C LEU A 738 22.08 2.30 17.85
N CYS A 739 23.29 1.89 18.26
CA CYS A 739 24.15 2.70 19.13
C CYS A 739 24.73 3.91 18.38
N SER A 740 25.16 3.76 17.12
CA SER A 740 25.65 4.87 16.31
C SER A 740 24.55 5.88 15.97
N ARG A 741 23.33 5.41 15.69
CA ARG A 741 22.16 6.29 15.52
C ARG A 741 21.83 7.02 16.82
N PHE A 742 21.88 6.34 17.97
CA PHE A 742 21.65 6.98 19.27
C PHE A 742 22.63 8.14 19.51
N ALA A 743 23.93 7.91 19.32
CA ALA A 743 24.95 8.94 19.48
C ALA A 743 24.71 10.14 18.55
N ALA A 744 24.53 9.91 17.24
CA ALA A 744 24.37 10.97 16.25
C ALA A 744 23.08 11.79 16.44
N VAL A 745 21.95 11.14 16.73
CA VAL A 745 20.66 11.82 16.96
C VAL A 745 20.72 12.67 18.24
N MET A 746 21.31 12.13 19.31
CA MET A 746 21.42 12.84 20.58
C MET A 746 22.47 13.96 20.53
N GLU A 747 23.59 13.77 19.82
CA GLU A 747 24.55 14.85 19.53
C GLU A 747 23.88 15.99 18.77
N SER A 748 23.15 15.69 17.70
CA SER A 748 22.43 16.70 16.92
C SER A 748 21.35 17.43 17.74
N ILE A 749 20.66 16.74 18.65
CA ILE A 749 19.68 17.37 19.56
C ILE A 749 20.33 18.31 20.59
N HIS A 750 21.40 17.89 21.25
CA HIS A 750 22.02 18.68 22.30
C HIS A 750 22.92 19.80 21.75
N GLY A 751 23.57 19.57 20.60
CA GLY A 751 24.41 20.57 19.91
C GLY A 751 23.65 21.80 19.42
N VAL A 752 22.34 21.69 19.16
CA VAL A 752 21.46 22.84 18.87
C VAL A 752 21.14 23.68 20.12
N SER A 753 21.42 23.19 21.33
CA SER A 753 20.97 23.77 22.60
C SER A 753 22.11 24.27 23.51
N ALA A 754 23.21 24.77 22.94
CA ALA A 754 24.40 25.20 23.70
C ALA A 754 25.00 26.56 23.28
N VAL A 755 24.16 27.58 23.01
CA VAL A 755 24.63 28.98 22.83
C VAL A 755 23.80 29.97 23.68
N THR A 756 23.91 29.84 25.00
CA THR A 756 23.60 30.95 25.93
C THR A 756 24.77 31.93 25.95
N VAL A 757 24.71 32.95 25.09
CA VAL A 757 25.57 34.14 25.23
C VAL A 757 25.25 34.83 26.56
N LYS A 758 26.29 35.26 27.29
CA LYS A 758 26.17 36.10 28.50
C LYS A 758 26.21 37.58 28.14
#